data_AF-A0AAV7KHE5-F1
#
_entry.id   AF-A0AAV7KHE5-F1
#
_cell.length_a   1.000
_cell.length_b   1.000
_cell.length_c   1.000
_cell.angle_alpha   90.00
_cell.angle_beta   90.00
_cell.angle_gamma   90.00
#
_symmetry.space_group_name_H-M   'P 1'
#
loop_
_entity.id
_entity.type
_entity.pdbx_description
1 polymer ?
#
loop_
_entity_poly.entity_id
_entity_poly.type
_entity_poly.pdbx_seq_one_letter_code
_entity_poly.pdbx_strand_id
1 'polypeptide(L)'
;MATDPEDICRNLIPGEETEASEFIRQHPGYDGRGVIVGIMDTGVDPGAPGLQVTTDGKPKIVGMVDCCGDGDVDTSEIRSTGELQNGRVIKGVTGRDLTIPDDWHNPTGDWHVGVKALYQLVPKNLLNKVRKLRRQEKWDKQFEQSLTIAQEERDKFEASKESEPGEGICEGINFCKLRRDELNQRVECLKDVDKNYNDSGPAYDCIVYSDGDKWWICIDTSETGDLAACQLLRPFKQEYKHGTFKLGSTGTNAILYNYGVNVYCNGNQLSIIGMSGSHGTHVAGIVAANFPDEPQRNGIAPGAQIIVLKIGSLFVDSMETQKSLIRAVTAAIDTHCDIVNLSFGESVQYYARGQVIKRFTELTNKYNILFVSSAGNSGPALSTVGAPAASTSSIISVAAYVTRSMMEKEYSMINSVESTVYTWSSRGPIPDGDIGVTIAAPGGAIAPVPNFTEQGTRLMNGTSMASPNACGCISLILSALRSDNTYYNTSTIRSAVINTAKPIEPLSNFSMGYGLIQTVKAYQLAVKLADRPERKIWYKLTWGSKRGIYLRTPWEVSKPAERLVNVQPMYSETAVAEDKINLDLELSLEPTEAWVECPRKFNLYNQTRSIKVKVTPDKAHPGANFAEVLAYTANRDIGPLFRIPVTLINPSEIFVQDFCKSLEFKSDTKLHRHFIHIPEGVTWATLELLPLEIEDRESTFVYVHALQLLPEQSFCTNNFRTAHTLKLNSTTSLSLSVIANNTMELDIARWWTESGNMKLQMRLQFFGGSISNISYNTSIAHNGITPVKLMLYNHLTPVNISPEMKLTSAKTTYLPTEYNIEPLPEHYNIPGELCHYELSLTYSITVNGKGAVTVYCPILDSLLYENPFGSQMWFVYDSNKQLLGVGDAFSSDGRYKINLYKGTFTVHLLIMNDSRDQLDYLTNTVLICSEKISDISLPIYDNYEASILADGKVAQKTSNLSRGFYPLYLGVIPEGKIPSFCKQGCVLSGSLTIIKDPTGKSVVNTPVSYNLSSICSGKSSKKKSPKPKDNQTTEELLVEFLLTQNKDSNEYLEYLIDLNGKYPESNFHIKLNLCQTYLKTEEEDNYRKVIEIVNSIKYDKNLLILSKEKNELRIDDIKRKNEEDIQLIIKALKCKFSAINHINLLTPDADLTQLDELYLELSDLSSPGNLTDQSISHCKAHNFHALAIKLLMDNLESGSTVKLHSEITELYRKLRWDFIADRDEYHSQVLFPSKYISV
;
A
#
# COMPACT_ATOMS: atom_id res chain seq x y z
N MET A 1 -43.14 -19.62 25.00
CA MET A 1 -43.32 -20.49 23.82
C MET A 1 -42.01 -21.24 23.64
N ALA A 2 -42.04 -22.58 23.69
CA ALA A 2 -40.85 -23.37 23.41
C ALA A 2 -40.58 -23.28 21.90
N THR A 3 -39.53 -22.56 21.51
CA THR A 3 -39.00 -22.57 20.15
C THR A 3 -38.45 -23.97 19.88
N ASP A 4 -38.81 -24.53 18.71
CA ASP A 4 -38.25 -25.79 18.21
C ASP A 4 -36.71 -25.69 18.22
N PRO A 5 -35.98 -26.63 18.86
CA PRO A 5 -34.52 -26.60 18.92
C PRO A 5 -33.84 -26.46 17.56
N GLU A 6 -34.46 -27.00 16.50
CA GLU A 6 -33.95 -26.84 15.13
C GLU A 6 -34.04 -25.39 14.64
N ASP A 7 -35.07 -24.63 15.06
CA ASP A 7 -35.33 -23.25 14.62
C ASP A 7 -34.32 -22.24 15.21
N ILE A 8 -33.73 -22.58 16.36
CA ILE A 8 -32.66 -21.82 17.00
C ILE A 8 -31.35 -21.93 16.19
N CYS A 9 -31.10 -23.08 15.56
CA CYS A 9 -29.93 -23.34 14.72
C CYS A 9 -30.13 -22.97 13.24
N ARG A 10 -31.35 -22.55 12.83
CA ARG A 10 -31.64 -22.14 11.44
C ARG A 10 -31.15 -20.72 11.13
N ASN A 11 -30.55 -20.59 9.95
CA ASN A 11 -30.18 -19.36 9.23
C ASN A 11 -29.02 -18.57 9.87
N LEU A 12 -27.79 -19.05 9.67
CA LEU A 12 -26.54 -18.34 10.03
C LEU A 12 -26.26 -17.10 9.16
N ILE A 13 -27.00 -16.98 8.05
CA ILE A 13 -26.99 -15.84 7.14
C ILE A 13 -28.40 -15.20 7.18
N PRO A 14 -28.54 -13.92 7.59
CA PRO A 14 -29.85 -13.31 7.77
C PRO A 14 -30.62 -13.09 6.45
N GLY A 15 -31.66 -13.90 6.20
CA GLY A 15 -32.51 -13.80 5.00
C GLY A 15 -34.01 -13.56 5.26
N GLU A 16 -34.49 -13.71 6.48
CA GLU A 16 -35.93 -13.53 6.80
C GLU A 16 -36.34 -12.05 6.74
N GLU A 17 -35.50 -11.17 7.30
CA GLU A 17 -35.72 -9.73 7.40
C GLU A 17 -35.86 -9.06 6.01
N THR A 18 -35.18 -9.62 5.02
CA THR A 18 -35.10 -9.16 3.63
C THR A 18 -36.09 -9.87 2.71
N GLU A 19 -36.97 -10.72 3.26
CA GLU A 19 -37.89 -11.59 2.53
C GLU A 19 -37.19 -12.61 1.59
N ALA A 20 -35.86 -12.76 1.66
CA ALA A 20 -35.11 -13.66 0.79
C ALA A 20 -35.38 -15.14 1.10
N SER A 21 -35.40 -15.51 2.39
CA SER A 21 -35.75 -16.87 2.80
C SER A 21 -37.17 -17.24 2.39
N GLU A 22 -38.11 -16.30 2.52
CA GLU A 22 -39.49 -16.47 2.09
C GLU A 22 -39.60 -16.60 0.57
N PHE A 23 -38.84 -15.80 -0.18
CA PHE A 23 -38.80 -15.88 -1.63
C PHE A 23 -38.37 -17.26 -2.14
N ILE A 24 -37.32 -17.85 -1.55
CA ILE A 24 -36.87 -19.20 -1.91
C ILE A 24 -37.90 -20.26 -1.53
N ARG A 25 -38.58 -20.13 -0.38
CA ARG A 25 -39.67 -21.05 0.01
C ARG A 25 -40.83 -21.01 -0.99
N GLN A 26 -41.20 -19.83 -1.46
CA GLN A 26 -42.27 -19.64 -2.46
C GLN A 26 -41.83 -20.08 -3.86
N HIS A 27 -40.56 -19.89 -4.19
CA HIS A 27 -39.98 -20.16 -5.50
C HIS A 27 -38.66 -20.95 -5.42
N PRO A 28 -38.69 -22.26 -5.13
CA PRO A 28 -37.47 -23.05 -4.96
C PRO A 28 -36.57 -23.10 -6.21
N GLY A 29 -37.14 -22.83 -7.38
CA GLY A 29 -36.39 -22.74 -8.65
C GLY A 29 -35.70 -21.40 -8.89
N TYR A 30 -35.95 -20.36 -8.08
CA TYR A 30 -35.41 -19.00 -8.24
C TYR A 30 -34.36 -18.69 -7.18
N ASP A 31 -33.51 -19.68 -6.88
CA ASP A 31 -32.48 -19.67 -5.85
C ASP A 31 -31.18 -18.95 -6.25
N GLY A 32 -31.18 -18.21 -7.36
CA GLY A 32 -29.99 -17.57 -7.95
C GLY A 32 -29.45 -18.29 -9.17
N ARG A 33 -29.98 -19.47 -9.54
CA ARG A 33 -29.54 -20.20 -10.73
C ARG A 33 -29.61 -19.35 -11.98
N GLY A 34 -28.61 -19.56 -12.84
CA GLY A 34 -28.44 -18.82 -14.07
C GLY A 34 -27.92 -17.40 -13.88
N VAL A 35 -27.61 -16.93 -12.67
CA VAL A 35 -27.03 -15.60 -12.41
C VAL A 35 -25.53 -15.73 -12.10
N ILE A 36 -24.71 -14.85 -12.69
CA ILE A 36 -23.28 -14.77 -12.44
C ILE A 36 -22.95 -13.50 -11.64
N VAL A 37 -22.33 -13.69 -10.46
CA VAL A 37 -21.94 -12.61 -9.56
C VAL A 37 -20.43 -12.39 -9.60
N GLY A 38 -19.99 -11.18 -9.93
CA GLY A 38 -18.60 -10.76 -9.80
C GLY A 38 -18.28 -10.28 -8.39
N ILE A 39 -17.32 -10.91 -7.71
CA ILE A 39 -16.87 -10.51 -6.37
C ILE A 39 -15.57 -9.72 -6.51
N MET A 40 -15.67 -8.40 -6.40
CA MET A 40 -14.54 -7.46 -6.39
C MET A 40 -14.02 -7.29 -4.96
N ASP A 41 -13.01 -8.06 -4.58
CA ASP A 41 -12.53 -8.14 -3.19
C ASP A 41 -11.07 -8.63 -3.10
N THR A 42 -10.63 -9.14 -1.94
CA THR A 42 -9.30 -9.70 -1.67
C THR A 42 -9.01 -11.04 -2.37
N GLY A 43 -9.85 -11.46 -3.32
CA GLY A 43 -9.87 -12.83 -3.84
C GLY A 43 -10.71 -13.79 -2.98
N VAL A 44 -11.01 -14.96 -3.54
CA VAL A 44 -11.89 -15.99 -2.95
C VAL A 44 -11.17 -17.34 -2.98
N ASP A 45 -11.24 -18.09 -1.88
CA ASP A 45 -10.72 -19.46 -1.79
C ASP A 45 -11.66 -20.43 -2.54
N PRO A 46 -11.24 -21.04 -3.66
CA PRO A 46 -12.06 -22.03 -4.35
C PRO A 46 -12.23 -23.34 -3.58
N GLY A 47 -11.37 -23.61 -2.59
CA GLY A 47 -11.48 -24.77 -1.71
C GLY A 47 -12.22 -24.50 -0.40
N ALA A 48 -12.74 -23.28 -0.17
CA ALA A 48 -13.51 -23.01 1.05
C ALA A 48 -14.87 -23.74 1.04
N PRO A 49 -15.31 -24.30 2.17
CA PRO A 49 -16.56 -25.06 2.23
C PRO A 49 -17.77 -24.27 1.72
N GLY A 50 -18.60 -24.91 0.90
CA GLY A 50 -19.82 -24.32 0.34
C GLY A 50 -19.58 -23.56 -0.97
N LEU A 51 -18.33 -23.45 -1.44
CA LEU A 51 -17.98 -22.78 -2.70
C LEU A 51 -17.60 -23.75 -3.83
N GLN A 52 -18.04 -25.01 -3.74
CA GLN A 52 -17.70 -26.05 -4.73
C GLN A 52 -18.74 -26.10 -5.85
N VAL A 53 -20.01 -26.28 -5.50
CA VAL A 53 -21.11 -26.50 -6.45
C VAL A 53 -22.31 -25.61 -6.13
N THR A 54 -23.06 -25.27 -7.16
CA THR A 54 -24.40 -24.65 -7.07
C THR A 54 -25.45 -25.70 -6.70
N THR A 55 -26.68 -25.24 -6.42
CA THR A 55 -27.83 -26.11 -6.12
C THR A 55 -28.23 -27.03 -7.27
N ASP A 56 -27.86 -26.71 -8.51
CA ASP A 56 -28.08 -27.57 -9.70
C ASP A 56 -26.82 -28.37 -10.12
N GLY A 57 -25.82 -28.44 -9.24
CA GLY A 57 -24.63 -29.28 -9.42
C GLY A 57 -23.56 -28.70 -10.34
N LYS A 58 -23.73 -27.48 -10.86
CA LYS A 58 -22.69 -26.79 -11.65
C LYS A 58 -21.56 -26.26 -10.76
N PRO A 59 -20.34 -26.08 -11.30
CA PRO A 59 -19.26 -25.40 -10.59
C PRO A 59 -19.70 -24.04 -10.04
N LYS A 60 -19.43 -23.79 -8.77
CA LYS A 60 -19.81 -22.54 -8.10
C LYS A 60 -18.96 -21.36 -8.58
N ILE A 61 -17.64 -21.53 -8.63
CA ILE A 61 -16.72 -20.53 -9.16
C ILE A 61 -16.39 -20.90 -10.60
N VAL A 62 -16.73 -19.99 -11.53
CA VAL A 62 -16.58 -20.23 -12.98
C VAL A 62 -15.50 -19.38 -13.63
N GLY A 63 -14.83 -18.53 -12.86
CA GLY A 63 -13.71 -17.73 -13.31
C GLY A 63 -13.00 -17.06 -12.14
N MET A 64 -11.70 -16.85 -12.31
CA MET A 64 -10.86 -16.12 -11.35
C MET A 64 -9.91 -15.23 -12.13
N VAL A 65 -9.77 -13.97 -11.71
CA VAL A 65 -8.90 -12.98 -12.33
C VAL A 65 -8.15 -12.22 -11.23
N ASP A 66 -6.83 -12.22 -11.30
CA ASP A 66 -6.02 -11.28 -10.54
C ASP A 66 -6.05 -9.94 -11.28
N CYS A 67 -6.77 -8.97 -10.73
CA CYS A 67 -6.88 -7.66 -11.37
C CYS A 67 -5.69 -6.78 -10.99
N CYS A 68 -4.94 -7.12 -9.94
CA CYS A 68 -3.82 -6.35 -9.43
C CYS A 68 -2.51 -6.55 -10.20
N GLY A 69 -2.32 -7.72 -10.80
CA GLY A 69 -1.04 -8.16 -11.36
C GLY A 69 -0.06 -8.75 -10.32
N ASP A 70 -0.46 -8.92 -9.05
CA ASP A 70 0.43 -9.47 -8.01
C ASP A 70 0.93 -10.88 -8.37
N GLY A 71 0.06 -11.67 -9.01
CA GLY A 71 0.29 -13.03 -9.43
C GLY A 71 1.02 -13.18 -10.77
N ASP A 72 1.34 -12.08 -11.44
CA ASP A 72 1.86 -12.14 -12.79
C ASP A 72 3.31 -12.64 -12.82
N VAL A 73 3.59 -13.44 -13.84
CA VAL A 73 4.86 -14.09 -14.13
C VAL A 73 5.17 -13.90 -15.60
N ASP A 74 6.25 -13.19 -15.89
CA ASP A 74 6.81 -13.10 -17.24
C ASP A 74 7.31 -14.49 -17.66
N THR A 75 6.65 -15.05 -18.67
CA THR A 75 6.92 -16.37 -19.26
C THR A 75 7.26 -16.22 -20.75
N SER A 76 7.72 -15.03 -21.16
CA SER A 76 8.15 -14.76 -22.55
C SER A 76 9.43 -15.49 -22.96
N GLU A 77 10.20 -15.98 -21.99
CA GLU A 77 11.40 -16.75 -22.26
C GLU A 77 11.03 -18.18 -22.64
N ILE A 78 11.44 -18.60 -23.85
CA ILE A 78 11.17 -19.94 -24.37
C ILE A 78 12.44 -20.79 -24.29
N ARG A 79 12.31 -21.99 -23.75
CA ARG A 79 13.34 -23.02 -23.71
C ARG A 79 12.89 -24.22 -24.54
N SER A 80 13.80 -24.78 -25.32
CA SER A 80 13.59 -26.04 -26.04
C SER A 80 14.42 -27.13 -25.38
N THR A 81 13.95 -28.38 -25.45
CA THR A 81 14.71 -29.55 -24.99
C THR A 81 15.92 -29.77 -25.91
N GLY A 82 17.17 -29.73 -25.41
CA GLY A 82 18.38 -29.93 -26.24
C GLY A 82 19.63 -30.45 -25.52
N GLU A 83 20.29 -31.44 -26.16
CA GLU A 83 21.67 -32.01 -26.00
C GLU A 83 22.29 -32.23 -24.60
N LEU A 84 21.50 -32.51 -23.57
CA LEU A 84 21.98 -33.27 -22.42
C LEU A 84 21.60 -34.74 -22.61
N GLN A 85 22.46 -35.68 -22.22
CA GLN A 85 22.44 -37.11 -22.61
C GLN A 85 21.16 -37.92 -22.32
N ASN A 86 20.04 -37.30 -21.90
CA ASN A 86 18.67 -37.84 -21.87
C ASN A 86 17.65 -36.70 -22.08
N GLY A 87 17.08 -36.57 -23.27
CA GLY A 87 16.33 -35.39 -23.76
C GLY A 87 14.94 -35.09 -23.17
N ARG A 88 14.79 -34.95 -21.84
CA ARG A 88 13.56 -34.46 -21.17
C ARG A 88 13.80 -33.49 -20.02
N VAL A 89 14.97 -32.86 -19.98
CA VAL A 89 15.32 -31.85 -18.98
C VAL A 89 15.39 -30.48 -19.66
N ILE A 90 14.81 -29.45 -19.04
CA ILE A 90 14.97 -28.05 -19.44
C ILE A 90 15.54 -27.23 -18.29
N LYS A 91 16.25 -26.15 -18.63
CA LYS A 91 16.80 -25.21 -17.64
C LYS A 91 15.72 -24.22 -17.21
N GLY A 92 15.40 -24.18 -15.92
CA GLY A 92 14.53 -23.17 -15.32
C GLY A 92 15.20 -21.78 -15.27
N VAL A 93 14.39 -20.74 -15.03
CA VAL A 93 14.87 -19.36 -14.87
C VAL A 93 15.71 -19.21 -13.60
N THR A 94 15.38 -19.95 -12.53
CA THR A 94 16.24 -20.00 -11.33
C THR A 94 17.58 -20.70 -11.60
N GLY A 95 17.70 -21.34 -12.75
CA GLY A 95 18.83 -22.15 -13.11
C GLY A 95 18.80 -23.60 -12.64
N ARG A 96 17.67 -24.09 -12.11
CA ARG A 96 17.51 -25.52 -11.80
C ARG A 96 17.24 -26.34 -13.06
N ASP A 97 17.63 -27.60 -13.02
CA ASP A 97 17.30 -28.57 -14.05
C ASP A 97 15.89 -29.12 -13.78
N LEU A 98 14.95 -28.83 -14.68
CA LEU A 98 13.55 -29.20 -14.57
C LEU A 98 13.28 -30.46 -15.38
N THR A 99 12.93 -31.54 -14.69
CA THR A 99 12.65 -32.84 -15.32
C THR A 99 11.20 -32.88 -15.80
N ILE A 100 11.00 -32.96 -17.12
CA ILE A 100 9.68 -33.03 -17.75
C ILE A 100 9.14 -34.47 -17.71
N PRO A 101 7.92 -34.71 -17.21
CA PRO A 101 7.29 -36.03 -17.21
C PRO A 101 7.06 -36.60 -18.61
N ASP A 102 7.10 -37.93 -18.69
CA ASP A 102 7.09 -38.64 -19.97
C ASP A 102 5.77 -38.57 -20.74
N ASP A 103 4.68 -38.30 -20.04
CA ASP A 103 3.30 -38.26 -20.51
C ASP A 103 2.84 -36.86 -20.96
N TRP A 104 3.67 -35.83 -20.78
CA TRP A 104 3.35 -34.47 -21.21
C TRP A 104 3.51 -34.31 -22.71
N HIS A 105 2.41 -34.00 -23.40
CA HIS A 105 2.38 -33.81 -24.84
C HIS A 105 2.55 -32.33 -25.20
N ASN A 106 3.70 -31.98 -25.80
CA ASN A 106 4.00 -30.64 -26.31
C ASN A 106 4.49 -30.76 -27.77
N PRO A 107 3.63 -30.55 -28.77
CA PRO A 107 3.97 -30.76 -30.17
C PRO A 107 4.92 -29.68 -30.74
N THR A 108 4.99 -28.49 -30.14
CA THR A 108 5.89 -27.43 -30.61
C THR A 108 7.32 -27.64 -30.08
N GLY A 109 7.46 -28.29 -28.93
CA GLY A 109 8.74 -28.43 -28.22
C GLY A 109 9.16 -27.15 -27.48
N ASP A 110 8.31 -26.12 -27.48
CA ASP A 110 8.54 -24.84 -26.85
C ASP A 110 8.00 -24.84 -25.42
N TRP A 111 8.85 -24.52 -24.45
CA TRP A 111 8.50 -24.41 -23.04
C TRP A 111 8.67 -22.97 -22.60
N HIS A 112 7.57 -22.31 -22.29
CA HIS A 112 7.59 -20.96 -21.73
C HIS A 112 7.97 -21.05 -20.25
N VAL A 113 9.02 -20.36 -19.84
CA VAL A 113 9.56 -20.43 -18.48
C VAL A 113 9.54 -19.06 -17.81
N GLY A 114 9.22 -19.07 -16.51
CA GLY A 114 9.18 -17.88 -15.66
C GLY A 114 9.54 -18.23 -14.22
N VAL A 115 9.62 -17.22 -13.35
CA VAL A 115 9.92 -17.41 -11.93
C VAL A 115 9.01 -16.56 -11.06
N LYS A 116 8.52 -17.13 -9.95
CA LYS A 116 7.76 -16.38 -8.94
C LYS A 116 8.20 -16.75 -7.54
N ALA A 117 8.46 -15.75 -6.71
CA ALA A 117 8.75 -15.99 -5.30
C ALA A 117 7.45 -16.23 -4.52
N LEU A 118 7.39 -17.31 -3.73
CA LEU A 118 6.20 -17.68 -2.98
C LEU A 118 5.69 -16.54 -2.08
N TYR A 119 6.60 -15.81 -1.42
CA TYR A 119 6.22 -14.77 -0.46
C TYR A 119 5.60 -13.54 -1.12
N GLN A 120 5.69 -13.40 -2.44
CA GLN A 120 4.96 -12.38 -3.20
C GLN A 120 3.50 -12.77 -3.45
N LEU A 121 3.14 -14.04 -3.26
CA LEU A 121 1.78 -14.56 -3.47
C LEU A 121 1.00 -14.74 -2.17
N VAL A 122 1.64 -14.54 -1.01
CA VAL A 122 1.09 -14.86 0.32
C VAL A 122 0.81 -13.59 1.12
N PRO A 123 -0.39 -13.41 1.70
CA PRO A 123 -0.72 -12.26 2.56
C PRO A 123 0.24 -12.08 3.73
N LYS A 124 0.60 -10.84 4.07
CA LYS A 124 1.56 -10.53 5.17
C LYS A 124 1.21 -11.21 6.51
N ASN A 125 -0.07 -11.25 6.88
CA ASN A 125 -0.52 -11.91 8.12
C ASN A 125 -0.25 -13.42 8.11
N LEU A 126 -0.48 -14.07 6.97
CA LEU A 126 -0.19 -15.49 6.79
C LEU A 126 1.32 -15.74 6.68
N LEU A 127 2.03 -14.86 5.98
CA LEU A 127 3.47 -14.94 5.76
C LEU A 127 4.26 -15.00 7.08
N ASN A 128 3.86 -14.22 8.09
CA ASN A 128 4.48 -14.28 9.41
C ASN A 128 4.37 -15.68 10.06
N LYS A 129 3.21 -16.34 9.91
CA LYS A 129 3.00 -17.72 10.38
C LYS A 129 3.83 -18.71 9.58
N VAL A 130 3.86 -18.57 8.25
CA VAL A 130 4.66 -19.42 7.35
C VAL A 130 6.15 -19.34 7.67
N ARG A 131 6.70 -18.14 7.85
CA ARG A 131 8.10 -17.92 8.25
C ARG A 131 8.44 -18.57 9.58
N LYS A 132 7.54 -18.45 10.56
CA LYS A 132 7.72 -19.08 11.87
C LYS A 132 7.80 -20.61 11.76
N LEU A 133 6.89 -21.23 11.00
CA LEU A 133 6.88 -22.68 10.80
C LEU A 133 8.14 -23.15 10.04
N ARG A 134 8.52 -22.45 8.97
CA ARG A 134 9.73 -22.77 8.21
C ARG A 134 11.00 -22.62 9.04
N ARG A 135 11.11 -21.61 9.90
CA ARG A 135 12.24 -21.46 10.84
C ARG A 135 12.32 -22.66 11.79
N GLN A 136 11.18 -23.06 12.38
CA GLN A 136 11.15 -24.21 13.29
C GLN A 136 11.59 -25.52 12.62
N GLU A 137 11.20 -25.74 11.36
CA GLU A 137 11.50 -26.98 10.62
C GLU A 137 12.90 -26.98 10.01
N LYS A 138 13.28 -25.91 9.31
CA LYS A 138 14.51 -25.82 8.49
C LYS A 138 15.68 -25.10 9.17
N TRP A 139 15.50 -24.48 10.33
CA TRP A 139 16.54 -23.66 10.97
C TRP A 139 16.84 -24.07 12.41
N ASP A 140 15.87 -23.96 13.32
CA ASP A 140 16.12 -23.98 14.77
C ASP A 140 16.90 -25.23 15.23
N LYS A 141 16.48 -26.43 14.77
CA LYS A 141 17.15 -27.70 15.15
C LYS A 141 18.60 -27.79 14.66
N GLN A 142 18.87 -27.40 13.42
CA GLN A 142 20.22 -27.48 12.83
C GLN A 142 21.12 -26.37 13.38
N PHE A 143 20.55 -25.21 13.67
CA PHE A 143 21.22 -24.10 14.32
C PHE A 143 21.68 -24.47 15.74
N GLU A 144 20.80 -25.01 16.58
CA GLU A 144 21.14 -25.43 17.95
C GLU A 144 22.26 -26.48 17.96
N GLN A 145 22.20 -27.46 17.05
CA GLN A 145 23.25 -28.46 16.89
C GLN A 145 24.59 -27.84 16.47
N SER A 146 24.59 -26.98 15.46
CA SER A 146 25.80 -26.32 14.96
C SER A 146 26.43 -25.37 15.99
N LEU A 147 25.59 -24.65 16.74
CA LEU A 147 26.04 -23.76 17.82
C LEU A 147 26.68 -24.55 18.96
N THR A 148 26.08 -25.68 19.36
CA THR A 148 26.63 -26.56 20.40
C THR A 148 27.99 -27.10 19.98
N ILE A 149 28.11 -27.60 18.75
CA ILE A 149 29.39 -28.11 18.20
C ILE A 149 30.45 -27.00 18.20
N ALA A 150 30.14 -25.79 17.72
CA ALA A 150 31.08 -24.68 17.68
C ALA A 150 31.54 -24.23 19.08
N GLN A 151 30.64 -24.22 20.07
CA GLN A 151 30.97 -23.92 21.47
C GLN A 151 31.86 -25.00 22.08
N GLU A 152 31.55 -26.27 21.85
CA GLU A 152 32.39 -27.38 22.32
C GLU A 152 33.80 -27.34 21.71
N GLU A 153 33.94 -27.04 20.42
CA GLU A 153 35.24 -26.90 19.76
C GLU A 153 36.07 -25.75 20.38
N ARG A 154 35.43 -24.59 20.61
CA ARG A 154 36.07 -23.45 21.27
C ARG A 154 36.52 -23.80 22.69
N ASP A 155 35.65 -24.43 23.49
CA ASP A 155 35.93 -24.74 24.88
C ASP A 155 37.00 -25.84 25.02
N LYS A 156 36.98 -26.84 24.12
CA LYS A 156 38.05 -27.86 24.02
C LYS A 156 39.40 -27.21 23.67
N PHE A 157 39.42 -26.23 22.77
CA PHE A 157 40.65 -25.50 22.42
C PHE A 157 41.18 -24.71 23.62
N GLU A 158 40.35 -23.92 24.30
CA GLU A 158 40.78 -23.13 25.48
C GLU A 158 41.29 -24.03 26.62
N ALA A 159 40.71 -25.22 26.79
CA ALA A 159 41.17 -26.21 27.78
C ALA A 159 42.45 -26.99 27.38
N SER A 160 42.89 -26.89 26.13
CA SER A 160 44.06 -27.61 25.60
C SER A 160 45.37 -26.85 25.82
N LYS A 161 46.52 -27.54 25.78
CA LYS A 161 47.84 -26.88 25.82
C LYS A 161 48.15 -26.02 24.59
N GLU A 162 47.35 -26.14 23.52
CA GLU A 162 47.48 -25.32 22.29
C GLU A 162 46.97 -23.89 22.49
N SER A 163 46.22 -23.62 23.57
CA SER A 163 45.72 -22.29 23.92
C SER A 163 46.76 -21.43 24.63
N GLU A 164 47.80 -22.05 25.21
CA GLU A 164 48.93 -21.39 25.85
C GLU A 164 49.88 -20.85 24.77
N PRO A 165 50.38 -19.60 24.87
CA PRO A 165 51.39 -19.09 23.96
C PRO A 165 52.71 -19.84 24.18
N GLY A 166 52.93 -20.92 23.44
CA GLY A 166 54.20 -21.65 23.45
C GLY A 166 55.33 -20.83 22.84
N GLU A 167 56.56 -21.07 23.30
CA GLU A 167 57.84 -20.45 22.86
C GLU A 167 58.23 -20.72 21.39
N GLY A 168 57.29 -21.13 20.54
CA GLY A 168 57.44 -21.28 19.09
C GLY A 168 56.81 -20.11 18.34
N ILE A 169 57.34 -18.90 18.56
CA ILE A 169 57.07 -17.76 17.68
C ILE A 169 57.80 -18.04 16.36
N CYS A 170 57.11 -18.57 15.35
CA CYS A 170 57.53 -18.30 13.99
C CYS A 170 57.19 -16.82 13.73
N GLU A 171 58.23 -15.97 13.84
CA GLU A 171 58.33 -14.69 13.14
C GLU A 171 57.05 -13.83 13.06
N GLY A 172 56.50 -13.39 14.21
CA GLY A 172 55.59 -12.24 14.26
C GLY A 172 54.08 -12.49 14.06
N ILE A 173 53.62 -13.62 13.53
CA ILE A 173 52.18 -13.98 13.49
C ILE A 173 51.83 -14.92 14.65
N ASN A 174 50.92 -14.49 15.53
CA ASN A 174 50.40 -15.34 16.61
C ASN A 174 49.27 -16.25 16.07
N PHE A 175 49.62 -17.40 15.50
CA PHE A 175 48.66 -18.39 14.99
C PHE A 175 47.72 -18.94 16.06
N CYS A 176 48.17 -19.08 17.32
CA CYS A 176 47.29 -19.43 18.45
C CYS A 176 46.19 -18.37 18.65
N LYS A 177 46.52 -17.08 18.50
CA LYS A 177 45.54 -15.99 18.56
C LYS A 177 44.58 -16.05 17.37
N LEU A 178 45.07 -16.22 16.14
CA LEU A 178 44.20 -16.35 14.96
C LEU A 178 43.26 -17.56 15.07
N ARG A 179 43.75 -18.69 15.58
CA ARG A 179 42.92 -19.88 15.82
C ARG A 179 41.85 -19.64 16.88
N ARG A 180 42.20 -18.95 17.98
CA ARG A 180 41.24 -18.50 19.00
C ARG A 180 40.19 -17.57 18.40
N ASP A 181 40.62 -16.58 17.61
CA ASP A 181 39.75 -15.61 16.94
C ASP A 181 38.80 -16.30 15.95
N GLU A 182 39.25 -17.30 15.19
CA GLU A 182 38.43 -18.14 14.31
C GLU A 182 37.34 -18.91 15.09
N LEU A 183 37.70 -19.60 16.18
CA LEU A 183 36.73 -20.37 16.98
C LEU A 183 35.70 -19.45 17.66
N ASN A 184 36.14 -18.30 18.18
CA ASN A 184 35.23 -17.29 18.70
C ASN A 184 34.32 -16.74 17.58
N GLN A 185 34.89 -16.48 16.41
CA GLN A 185 34.13 -15.96 15.27
C GLN A 185 33.14 -16.98 14.73
N ARG A 186 33.37 -18.29 14.81
CA ARG A 186 32.36 -19.31 14.46
C ARG A 186 31.10 -19.17 15.30
N VAL A 187 31.27 -18.99 16.62
CA VAL A 187 30.15 -18.81 17.56
C VAL A 187 29.43 -17.48 17.30
N GLU A 188 30.18 -16.39 17.10
CA GLU A 188 29.59 -15.08 16.83
C GLU A 188 28.90 -15.03 15.45
N CYS A 189 29.49 -15.62 14.40
CA CYS A 189 28.86 -15.76 13.09
C CYS A 189 27.53 -16.51 13.19
N LEU A 190 27.47 -17.65 13.88
CA LEU A 190 26.22 -18.38 14.07
C LEU A 190 25.18 -17.52 14.79
N LYS A 191 25.55 -16.86 15.90
CA LYS A 191 24.65 -15.96 16.63
C LYS A 191 24.17 -14.77 15.78
N ASP A 192 25.06 -14.16 15.00
CA ASP A 192 24.74 -13.03 14.15
C ASP A 192 23.82 -13.43 13.00
N VAL A 193 24.04 -14.60 12.39
CA VAL A 193 23.17 -15.13 11.34
C VAL A 193 21.79 -15.50 11.91
N ASP A 194 21.71 -16.04 13.13
CA ASP A 194 20.42 -16.33 13.79
C ASP A 194 19.68 -15.06 14.22
N LYS A 195 20.41 -14.08 14.79
CA LYS A 195 19.88 -12.77 15.17
C LYS A 195 19.33 -12.01 13.96
N ASN A 196 20.02 -12.10 12.83
CA ASN A 196 19.62 -11.48 11.57
C ASN A 196 18.90 -12.47 10.64
N TYR A 197 18.37 -13.58 11.16
CA TYR A 197 17.67 -14.57 10.36
C TYR A 197 16.51 -13.91 9.63
N ASN A 198 16.58 -13.97 8.30
CA ASN A 198 15.52 -13.56 7.41
C ASN A 198 15.20 -14.75 6.50
N ASP A 199 13.95 -14.86 6.10
CA ASP A 199 13.52 -15.79 5.06
C ASP A 199 12.80 -15.00 3.97
N SER A 200 13.39 -14.98 2.78
CA SER A 200 12.85 -14.34 1.58
C SER A 200 11.88 -15.27 0.82
N GLY A 201 11.79 -16.53 1.23
CA GLY A 201 10.92 -17.56 0.65
C GLY A 201 11.54 -18.22 -0.59
N PRO A 202 11.01 -19.38 -0.99
CA PRO A 202 11.46 -20.07 -2.19
C PRO A 202 11.02 -19.32 -3.46
N ALA A 203 11.87 -19.37 -4.49
CA ALA A 203 11.54 -18.99 -5.85
C ALA A 203 11.12 -20.24 -6.63
N TYR A 204 9.93 -20.22 -7.23
CA TYR A 204 9.40 -21.33 -8.03
C TYR A 204 9.58 -21.05 -9.51
N ASP A 205 10.13 -22.03 -10.24
CA ASP A 205 10.06 -22.03 -11.69
C ASP A 205 8.63 -22.34 -12.11
N CYS A 206 8.14 -21.57 -13.07
CA CYS A 206 6.83 -21.71 -13.66
C CYS A 206 7.00 -22.10 -15.12
N ILE A 207 6.29 -23.15 -15.54
CA ILE A 207 6.30 -23.66 -16.91
C ILE A 207 4.91 -23.51 -17.49
N VAL A 208 4.85 -22.98 -18.71
CA VAL A 208 3.65 -22.91 -19.53
C VAL A 208 3.94 -23.56 -20.89
N TYR A 209 3.03 -24.39 -21.37
CA TYR A 209 3.16 -25.00 -22.70
C TYR A 209 1.78 -25.28 -23.32
N SER A 210 1.74 -25.47 -24.63
CA SER A 210 0.53 -25.85 -25.36
C SER A 210 0.62 -27.28 -25.84
N ASP A 211 -0.46 -28.05 -25.73
CA ASP A 211 -0.55 -29.40 -26.31
C ASP A 211 -1.05 -29.39 -27.78
N GLY A 212 -1.27 -28.20 -28.34
CA GLY A 212 -1.85 -27.96 -29.67
C GLY A 212 -3.34 -27.53 -29.63
N ASP A 213 -4.04 -27.78 -28.52
CA ASP A 213 -5.43 -27.37 -28.29
C ASP A 213 -5.54 -26.45 -27.05
N LYS A 214 -4.82 -26.80 -25.98
CA LYS A 214 -4.95 -26.18 -24.65
C LYS A 214 -3.61 -25.81 -24.04
N TRP A 215 -3.66 -24.83 -23.15
CA TRP A 215 -2.55 -24.40 -22.33
C TRP A 215 -2.48 -25.22 -21.04
N TRP A 216 -1.26 -25.59 -20.67
CA TRP A 216 -0.90 -26.32 -19.48
C TRP A 216 0.11 -25.52 -18.67
N ILE A 217 -0.01 -25.61 -17.34
CA ILE A 217 0.78 -24.84 -16.39
C ILE A 217 1.29 -25.78 -15.31
N CYS A 218 2.58 -25.71 -15.00
CA CYS A 218 3.16 -26.36 -13.84
C CYS A 218 4.04 -25.36 -13.08
N ILE A 219 3.86 -25.31 -11.76
CA ILE A 219 4.69 -24.51 -10.86
C ILE A 219 5.53 -25.50 -10.05
N ASP A 220 6.85 -25.36 -10.06
CA ASP A 220 7.78 -26.25 -9.36
C ASP A 220 7.69 -26.08 -7.83
N THR A 221 6.63 -26.61 -7.24
CA THR A 221 6.43 -26.65 -5.78
C THR A 221 7.34 -27.65 -5.07
N SER A 222 8.08 -28.50 -5.81
CA SER A 222 9.01 -29.46 -5.23
C SER A 222 10.26 -28.80 -4.63
N GLU A 223 10.57 -27.56 -5.04
CA GLU A 223 11.84 -26.86 -4.76
C GLU A 223 13.08 -27.56 -5.37
N THR A 224 12.93 -28.70 -6.06
CA THR A 224 14.04 -29.54 -6.56
C THR A 224 14.14 -29.67 -8.09
N GLY A 225 13.12 -29.22 -8.84
CA GLY A 225 13.03 -29.43 -10.30
C GLY A 225 12.35 -30.74 -10.73
N ASP A 226 11.82 -31.53 -9.79
CA ASP A 226 10.97 -32.68 -10.09
C ASP A 226 9.52 -32.24 -10.35
N LEU A 227 9.18 -32.04 -11.62
CA LEU A 227 7.85 -31.60 -12.01
C LEU A 227 6.80 -32.71 -11.91
N ALA A 228 7.20 -33.99 -11.86
CA ALA A 228 6.25 -35.09 -11.66
C ALA A 228 5.63 -35.06 -10.26
N ALA A 229 6.33 -34.47 -9.29
CA ALA A 229 5.84 -34.23 -7.93
C ALA A 229 4.93 -32.98 -7.81
N CYS A 230 4.77 -32.21 -8.90
CA CYS A 230 4.03 -30.95 -8.92
C CYS A 230 2.64 -31.10 -9.56
N GLN A 231 1.75 -30.15 -9.28
CA GLN A 231 0.39 -30.18 -9.82
C GLN A 231 0.36 -29.57 -11.22
N LEU A 232 -0.10 -30.37 -12.20
CA LEU A 232 -0.36 -29.90 -13.55
C LEU A 232 -1.76 -29.27 -13.63
N LEU A 233 -1.82 -28.02 -14.10
CA LEU A 233 -3.03 -27.18 -14.14
C LEU A 233 -3.32 -26.68 -15.56
N ARG A 234 -4.55 -26.20 -15.75
CA ARG A 234 -5.02 -25.46 -16.94
C ARG A 234 -5.58 -24.10 -16.52
N PRO A 235 -5.74 -23.14 -17.45
CA PRO A 235 -6.43 -21.89 -17.14
C PRO A 235 -7.77 -22.16 -16.44
N PHE A 236 -8.05 -21.46 -15.35
CA PHE A 236 -9.09 -21.85 -14.38
C PHE A 236 -10.46 -22.05 -15.03
N LYS A 237 -10.84 -21.17 -15.97
CA LYS A 237 -12.12 -21.23 -16.70
C LYS A 237 -12.33 -22.51 -17.52
N GLN A 238 -11.26 -23.25 -17.84
CA GLN A 238 -11.32 -24.46 -18.67
C GLN A 238 -11.65 -25.73 -17.87
N GLU A 239 -11.18 -25.83 -16.62
CA GLU A 239 -11.39 -27.04 -15.79
C GLU A 239 -12.02 -26.78 -14.42
N TYR A 240 -12.12 -25.52 -13.99
CA TYR A 240 -12.58 -25.12 -12.66
C TYR A 240 -11.78 -25.76 -11.50
N LYS A 241 -10.51 -26.10 -11.77
CA LYS A 241 -9.57 -26.66 -10.80
C LYS A 241 -8.61 -25.60 -10.31
N HIS A 242 -8.27 -25.71 -9.02
CA HIS A 242 -7.28 -24.87 -8.36
C HIS A 242 -6.04 -25.70 -7.99
N GLY A 243 -4.91 -25.01 -7.83
CA GLY A 243 -3.74 -25.54 -7.17
C GLY A 243 -3.77 -25.28 -5.67
N THR A 244 -2.94 -26.00 -4.91
CA THR A 244 -2.79 -25.77 -3.47
C THR A 244 -1.31 -25.69 -3.11
N PHE A 245 -0.89 -24.54 -2.57
CA PHE A 245 0.39 -24.44 -1.88
C PHE A 245 0.25 -25.01 -0.47
N LYS A 246 1.15 -25.93 -0.12
CA LYS A 246 1.32 -26.45 1.25
C LYS A 246 2.39 -25.61 1.95
N LEU A 247 1.96 -24.65 2.76
CA LEU A 247 2.85 -23.67 3.36
C LEU A 247 3.33 -24.10 4.75
N GLY A 248 4.56 -23.74 5.10
CA GLY A 248 5.07 -23.77 6.47
C GLY A 248 5.72 -25.09 6.90
N SER A 249 5.13 -26.26 6.61
CA SER A 249 5.65 -27.57 7.01
C SER A 249 5.46 -28.63 5.92
N THR A 250 6.36 -29.62 5.87
CA THR A 250 6.29 -30.77 4.95
C THR A 250 5.26 -31.85 5.34
N GLY A 251 4.59 -31.72 6.49
CA GLY A 251 3.67 -32.73 7.03
C GLY A 251 2.18 -32.34 7.06
N THR A 252 1.39 -33.03 7.90
CA THR A 252 -0.06 -32.80 8.08
C THR A 252 -0.40 -31.42 8.68
N ASN A 253 0.59 -30.69 9.18
CA ASN A 253 0.44 -29.36 9.76
C ASN A 253 0.65 -28.23 8.73
N ALA A 254 0.77 -28.57 7.44
CA ALA A 254 0.91 -27.59 6.38
C ALA A 254 -0.35 -26.72 6.28
N ILE A 255 -0.16 -25.42 6.11
CA ILE A 255 -1.26 -24.49 5.85
C ILE A 255 -1.64 -24.60 4.38
N LEU A 256 -2.90 -24.89 4.10
CA LEU A 256 -3.41 -25.03 2.74
C LEU A 256 -3.78 -23.67 2.17
N TYR A 257 -3.11 -23.25 1.10
CA TYR A 257 -3.35 -21.99 0.42
C TYR A 257 -3.65 -22.25 -1.06
N ASN A 258 -4.92 -22.13 -1.43
CA ASN A 258 -5.40 -22.44 -2.77
C ASN A 258 -5.20 -21.26 -3.73
N TYR A 259 -5.01 -21.56 -5.02
CA TYR A 259 -4.83 -20.57 -6.06
C TYR A 259 -5.41 -21.03 -7.40
N GLY A 260 -5.88 -20.08 -8.21
CA GLY A 260 -6.18 -20.30 -9.63
C GLY A 260 -4.99 -19.96 -10.51
N VAL A 261 -5.03 -20.34 -11.79
CA VAL A 261 -4.05 -19.91 -12.80
C VAL A 261 -4.76 -19.49 -14.08
N ASN A 262 -4.23 -18.48 -14.78
CA ASN A 262 -4.61 -18.10 -16.14
C ASN A 262 -3.38 -17.86 -17.00
N VAL A 263 -3.54 -18.00 -18.31
CA VAL A 263 -2.48 -17.72 -19.31
C VAL A 263 -2.98 -16.63 -20.25
N TYR A 264 -2.13 -15.63 -20.48
CA TYR A 264 -2.38 -14.52 -21.39
C TYR A 264 -1.25 -14.41 -22.42
N CYS A 265 -1.42 -13.52 -23.40
CA CYS A 265 -0.36 -13.13 -24.34
C CYS A 265 0.29 -14.33 -25.06
N ASN A 266 -0.51 -15.33 -25.47
CA ASN A 266 -0.06 -16.55 -26.13
C ASN A 266 1.05 -17.30 -25.38
N GLY A 267 0.92 -17.44 -24.05
CA GLY A 267 1.87 -18.19 -23.23
C GLY A 267 2.96 -17.32 -22.60
N ASN A 268 3.09 -16.05 -23.00
CA ASN A 268 4.14 -15.16 -22.50
C ASN A 268 3.84 -14.55 -21.12
N GLN A 269 2.62 -14.72 -20.61
CA GLN A 269 2.25 -14.25 -19.27
C GLN A 269 1.40 -15.29 -18.57
N LEU A 270 1.88 -15.76 -17.41
CA LEU A 270 1.13 -16.57 -16.47
C LEU A 270 0.64 -15.66 -15.34
N SER A 271 -0.60 -15.85 -14.91
CA SER A 271 -1.17 -15.15 -13.75
C SER A 271 -1.60 -16.16 -12.70
N ILE A 272 -0.94 -16.14 -11.53
CA ILE A 272 -1.23 -16.99 -10.37
C ILE A 272 -2.19 -16.26 -9.44
N ILE A 273 -3.46 -16.65 -9.45
CA ILE A 273 -4.53 -15.96 -8.72
C ILE A 273 -4.65 -16.53 -7.30
N GLY A 274 -3.90 -15.96 -6.37
CA GLY A 274 -4.08 -16.17 -4.92
C GLY A 274 -5.09 -15.21 -4.30
N MET A 275 -5.09 -15.12 -2.97
CA MET A 275 -5.91 -14.17 -2.21
C MET A 275 -5.03 -13.25 -1.37
N SER A 276 -5.38 -11.97 -1.27
CA SER A 276 -4.69 -11.01 -0.41
C SER A 276 -5.23 -10.99 1.03
N GLY A 277 -6.33 -11.69 1.31
CA GLY A 277 -6.98 -11.74 2.62
C GLY A 277 -8.15 -12.72 2.70
N SER A 278 -8.75 -12.84 3.89
CA SER A 278 -9.90 -13.73 4.13
C SER A 278 -11.26 -13.13 3.78
N HIS A 279 -11.30 -11.82 3.51
CA HIS A 279 -12.52 -11.04 3.42
C HIS A 279 -13.38 -11.45 2.21
N GLY A 280 -12.78 -11.56 1.02
CA GLY A 280 -13.52 -11.89 -0.20
C GLY A 280 -14.21 -13.25 -0.18
N THR A 281 -13.63 -14.25 0.51
CA THR A 281 -14.26 -15.57 0.68
C THR A 281 -15.50 -15.50 1.57
N HIS A 282 -15.46 -14.68 2.62
CA HIS A 282 -16.60 -14.43 3.49
C HIS A 282 -17.73 -13.73 2.72
N VAL A 283 -17.38 -12.70 1.95
CA VAL A 283 -18.30 -11.97 1.06
C VAL A 283 -18.95 -12.91 0.03
N ALA A 284 -18.15 -13.70 -0.68
CA ALA A 284 -18.64 -14.70 -1.64
C ALA A 284 -19.57 -15.73 -0.98
N GLY A 285 -19.25 -16.14 0.24
CA GLY A 285 -20.04 -17.05 1.04
C GLY A 285 -21.43 -16.49 1.39
N ILE A 286 -21.51 -15.22 1.79
CA ILE A 286 -22.79 -14.54 2.06
C ILE A 286 -23.67 -14.52 0.82
N VAL A 287 -23.09 -14.24 -0.36
CA VAL A 287 -23.86 -14.19 -1.60
C VAL A 287 -24.38 -15.56 -1.97
N ALA A 288 -23.51 -16.58 -2.08
CA ALA A 288 -23.86 -17.79 -2.82
C ALA A 288 -23.25 -19.10 -2.30
N ALA A 289 -22.82 -19.19 -1.03
CA ALA A 289 -22.43 -20.49 -0.48
C ALA A 289 -23.59 -21.50 -0.58
N ASN A 290 -23.27 -22.75 -0.88
CA ASN A 290 -24.23 -23.84 -1.00
C ASN A 290 -23.72 -25.06 -0.23
N PHE A 291 -24.46 -25.45 0.79
CA PHE A 291 -24.25 -26.60 1.66
C PHE A 291 -25.42 -27.57 1.48
N PRO A 292 -25.31 -28.56 0.56
CA PRO A 292 -26.41 -29.49 0.28
C PRO A 292 -26.92 -30.23 1.52
N ASP A 293 -26.00 -30.64 2.39
CA ASP A 293 -26.31 -31.40 3.61
C ASP A 293 -26.67 -30.49 4.81
N GLU A 294 -26.38 -29.19 4.73
CA GLU A 294 -26.63 -28.20 5.79
C GLU A 294 -27.21 -26.89 5.23
N PRO A 295 -28.43 -26.89 4.63
CA PRO A 295 -28.97 -25.72 3.93
C PRO A 295 -29.10 -24.45 4.78
N GLN A 296 -29.15 -24.57 6.11
CA GLN A 296 -29.14 -23.45 7.06
C GLN A 296 -27.86 -22.59 7.02
N ARG A 297 -26.80 -23.09 6.36
CA ARG A 297 -25.52 -22.41 6.14
C ARG A 297 -25.41 -21.78 4.74
N ASN A 298 -26.43 -21.94 3.90
CA ASN A 298 -26.44 -21.38 2.56
C ASN A 298 -26.33 -19.86 2.58
N GLY A 299 -25.64 -19.33 1.58
CA GLY A 299 -25.72 -17.92 1.22
C GLY A 299 -27.13 -17.54 0.78
N ILE A 300 -27.35 -16.25 0.53
CA ILE A 300 -28.66 -15.72 0.15
C ILE A 300 -29.14 -16.30 -1.20
N ALA A 301 -28.25 -16.49 -2.17
CA ALA A 301 -28.53 -17.01 -3.51
C ALA A 301 -27.66 -18.25 -3.82
N PRO A 302 -27.95 -19.42 -3.21
CA PRO A 302 -27.11 -20.61 -3.29
C PRO A 302 -27.06 -21.24 -4.70
N GLY A 303 -27.94 -20.85 -5.63
CA GLY A 303 -27.89 -21.25 -7.04
C GLY A 303 -26.97 -20.39 -7.91
N ALA A 304 -26.54 -19.20 -7.45
CA ALA A 304 -25.74 -18.29 -8.25
C ALA A 304 -24.29 -18.78 -8.43
N GLN A 305 -23.66 -18.41 -9.55
CA GLN A 305 -22.25 -18.67 -9.84
C GLN A 305 -21.39 -17.44 -9.55
N ILE A 306 -20.09 -17.64 -9.32
CA ILE A 306 -19.16 -16.60 -8.89
C ILE A 306 -18.03 -16.43 -9.90
N ILE A 307 -17.71 -15.17 -10.22
CA ILE A 307 -16.44 -14.74 -10.82
C ILE A 307 -15.63 -14.03 -9.73
N VAL A 308 -14.41 -14.50 -9.49
CA VAL A 308 -13.48 -13.90 -8.53
C VAL A 308 -12.71 -12.79 -9.22
N LEU A 309 -12.87 -11.56 -8.74
CA LEU A 309 -12.16 -10.37 -9.23
C LEU A 309 -11.29 -9.84 -8.10
N LYS A 310 -10.04 -10.30 -8.01
CA LYS A 310 -9.14 -9.88 -6.95
C LYS A 310 -8.64 -8.45 -7.22
N ILE A 311 -9.05 -7.50 -6.39
CA ILE A 311 -8.65 -6.08 -6.48
C ILE A 311 -7.71 -5.63 -5.35
N GLY A 312 -7.65 -6.39 -4.25
CA GLY A 312 -6.71 -6.09 -3.16
C GLY A 312 -5.29 -6.51 -3.53
N SER A 313 -4.36 -5.55 -3.65
CA SER A 313 -2.98 -5.84 -4.02
C SER A 313 -2.10 -6.16 -2.80
N LEU A 314 -1.37 -7.26 -2.86
CA LEU A 314 -0.36 -7.65 -1.88
C LEU A 314 0.77 -6.62 -1.75
N PHE A 315 1.05 -5.85 -2.81
CA PHE A 315 2.08 -4.80 -2.79
C PHE A 315 1.73 -3.62 -1.88
N VAL A 316 0.43 -3.32 -1.73
CA VAL A 316 -0.07 -2.17 -0.95
C VAL A 316 -1.01 -2.60 0.18
N ASP A 317 -0.66 -3.70 0.86
CA ASP A 317 -1.37 -4.18 2.06
C ASP A 317 -2.85 -4.52 1.84
N SER A 318 -3.14 -5.16 0.71
CA SER A 318 -4.48 -5.56 0.27
C SER A 318 -5.43 -4.38 -0.02
N MET A 319 -4.89 -3.16 -0.19
CA MET A 319 -5.64 -2.01 -0.71
C MET A 319 -5.95 -2.21 -2.19
N GLU A 320 -7.08 -1.66 -2.64
CA GLU A 320 -7.43 -1.55 -4.04
C GLU A 320 -6.59 -0.48 -4.75
N THR A 321 -6.27 -0.72 -6.03
CA THR A 321 -5.56 0.23 -6.90
C THR A 321 -6.44 0.61 -8.09
N GLN A 322 -6.25 1.79 -8.68
CA GLN A 322 -7.05 2.17 -9.86
C GLN A 322 -6.89 1.17 -11.02
N LYS A 323 -5.67 0.63 -11.21
CA LYS A 323 -5.35 -0.40 -12.22
C LYS A 323 -6.22 -1.63 -11.99
N SER A 324 -6.30 -2.09 -10.74
CA SER A 324 -7.10 -3.26 -10.37
C SER A 324 -8.60 -3.05 -10.57
N LEU A 325 -9.12 -1.86 -10.26
CA LEU A 325 -10.54 -1.54 -10.39
C LEU A 325 -10.96 -1.46 -11.86
N ILE A 326 -10.16 -0.82 -12.71
CA ILE A 326 -10.41 -0.76 -14.15
C ILE A 326 -10.35 -2.17 -14.75
N ARG A 327 -9.35 -2.96 -14.34
CA ARG A 327 -9.23 -4.34 -14.80
C ARG A 327 -10.40 -5.22 -14.35
N ALA A 328 -10.89 -5.04 -13.13
CA ALA A 328 -12.07 -5.75 -12.63
C ALA A 328 -13.34 -5.41 -13.43
N VAL A 329 -13.51 -4.16 -13.86
CA VAL A 329 -14.61 -3.77 -14.76
C VAL A 329 -14.51 -4.49 -16.09
N THR A 330 -13.34 -4.46 -16.75
CA THR A 330 -13.10 -5.19 -18.01
C THR A 330 -13.41 -6.68 -17.84
N ALA A 331 -12.85 -7.31 -16.81
CA ALA A 331 -13.06 -8.73 -16.53
C ALA A 331 -14.53 -9.07 -16.22
N ALA A 332 -15.28 -8.21 -15.53
CA ALA A 332 -16.71 -8.41 -15.28
C ALA A 332 -17.53 -8.40 -16.57
N ILE A 333 -17.17 -7.55 -17.53
CA ILE A 333 -17.80 -7.48 -18.85
C ILE A 333 -17.47 -8.73 -19.67
N ASP A 334 -16.19 -9.09 -19.75
CA ASP A 334 -15.70 -10.25 -20.52
C ASP A 334 -16.23 -11.59 -20.00
N THR A 335 -16.54 -11.66 -18.70
CA THR A 335 -17.12 -12.84 -18.06
C THR A 335 -18.64 -12.83 -18.00
N HIS A 336 -19.28 -11.79 -18.57
CA HIS A 336 -20.73 -11.61 -18.60
C HIS A 336 -21.37 -11.68 -17.20
N CYS A 337 -20.77 -11.03 -16.21
CA CYS A 337 -21.38 -10.86 -14.90
C CYS A 337 -22.74 -10.15 -15.03
N ASP A 338 -23.73 -10.61 -14.27
CA ASP A 338 -25.04 -9.95 -14.20
C ASP A 338 -25.06 -8.84 -13.13
N ILE A 339 -24.29 -9.06 -12.08
CA ILE A 339 -24.18 -8.19 -10.92
C ILE A 339 -22.78 -8.30 -10.32
N VAL A 340 -22.26 -7.18 -9.83
CA VAL A 340 -20.98 -7.13 -9.11
C VAL A 340 -21.21 -6.63 -7.69
N ASN A 341 -20.48 -7.21 -6.74
CA ASN A 341 -20.39 -6.74 -5.37
C ASN A 341 -18.98 -6.23 -5.08
N LEU A 342 -18.86 -5.01 -4.55
CA LEU A 342 -17.60 -4.43 -4.08
C LEU A 342 -17.74 -3.98 -2.62
N SER A 343 -17.03 -4.68 -1.73
CA SER A 343 -17.03 -4.45 -0.27
C SER A 343 -15.73 -3.80 0.22
N PHE A 344 -15.30 -2.76 -0.49
CA PHE A 344 -14.06 -1.99 -0.40
C PHE A 344 -14.39 -0.50 -0.57
N GLY A 345 -13.49 0.39 -0.16
CA GLY A 345 -13.67 1.81 -0.41
C GLY A 345 -12.81 2.72 0.45
N GLU A 346 -12.62 3.93 -0.07
CA GLU A 346 -11.84 4.99 0.56
C GLU A 346 -12.62 6.31 0.56
N SER A 347 -12.15 7.26 1.37
CA SER A 347 -12.67 8.64 1.33
C SER A 347 -12.20 9.36 0.06
N VAL A 348 -13.03 10.26 -0.48
CA VAL A 348 -12.71 11.03 -1.70
C VAL A 348 -12.87 12.53 -1.48
N GLN A 349 -12.09 13.30 -2.23
CA GLN A 349 -12.17 14.76 -2.31
C GLN A 349 -13.28 15.20 -3.28
N TYR A 350 -13.43 14.47 -4.39
CA TYR A 350 -14.38 14.77 -5.46
C TYR A 350 -15.30 13.57 -5.73
N TYR A 351 -16.61 13.78 -5.64
CA TYR A 351 -17.60 12.79 -6.02
C TYR A 351 -17.94 12.92 -7.52
N ALA A 352 -18.35 11.81 -8.16
CA ALA A 352 -18.76 11.77 -9.56
C ALA A 352 -17.70 12.22 -10.59
N ARG A 353 -16.40 12.09 -10.27
CA ARG A 353 -15.26 12.39 -11.15
C ARG A 353 -14.26 11.25 -11.13
N GLY A 354 -13.34 11.20 -12.09
CA GLY A 354 -12.26 10.20 -12.16
C GLY A 354 -12.52 9.07 -13.15
N GLN A 355 -11.44 8.45 -13.62
CA GLN A 355 -11.49 7.42 -14.67
C GLN A 355 -12.18 6.14 -14.18
N VAL A 356 -11.89 5.72 -12.95
CA VAL A 356 -12.51 4.55 -12.32
C VAL A 356 -14.04 4.74 -12.21
N ILE A 357 -14.49 5.91 -11.76
CA ILE A 357 -15.92 6.21 -11.59
C ILE A 357 -16.66 6.27 -12.94
N LYS A 358 -15.98 6.75 -14.00
CA LYS A 358 -16.49 6.67 -15.38
C LYS A 358 -16.72 5.21 -15.79
N ARG A 359 -15.73 4.32 -15.55
CA ARG A 359 -15.85 2.88 -15.86
C ARG A 359 -16.97 2.19 -15.07
N PHE A 360 -17.18 2.51 -13.80
CA PHE A 360 -18.32 1.99 -13.03
C PHE A 360 -19.68 2.43 -13.57
N THR A 361 -19.75 3.68 -14.07
CA THR A 361 -20.96 4.20 -14.72
C THR A 361 -21.22 3.49 -16.06
N GLU A 362 -20.19 3.19 -16.83
CA GLU A 362 -20.30 2.43 -18.09
C GLU A 362 -20.73 0.98 -17.83
N LEU A 363 -20.16 0.32 -16.83
CA LEU A 363 -20.53 -1.05 -16.43
C LEU A 363 -22.05 -1.19 -16.22
N THR A 364 -22.66 -0.20 -15.57
CA THR A 364 -24.09 -0.18 -15.24
C THR A 364 -24.98 0.32 -16.38
N ASN A 365 -24.60 1.41 -17.04
CA ASN A 365 -25.46 2.08 -18.02
C ASN A 365 -25.31 1.53 -19.44
N LYS A 366 -24.12 1.05 -19.81
CA LYS A 366 -23.81 0.52 -21.15
C LYS A 366 -23.91 -1.01 -21.17
N TYR A 367 -23.29 -1.68 -20.21
CA TYR A 367 -23.21 -3.15 -20.19
C TYR A 367 -24.32 -3.84 -19.39
N ASN A 368 -25.22 -3.06 -18.78
CA ASN A 368 -26.38 -3.57 -18.03
C ASN A 368 -25.99 -4.50 -16.85
N ILE A 369 -24.81 -4.29 -16.27
CA ILE A 369 -24.33 -5.07 -15.11
C ILE A 369 -24.66 -4.27 -13.84
N LEU A 370 -25.43 -4.88 -12.92
CA LEU A 370 -25.79 -4.23 -11.65
C LEU A 370 -24.56 -4.07 -10.75
N PHE A 371 -24.49 -2.97 -10.00
CA PHE A 371 -23.37 -2.69 -9.10
C PHE A 371 -23.88 -2.47 -7.68
N VAL A 372 -23.49 -3.34 -6.75
CA VAL A 372 -23.77 -3.22 -5.32
C VAL A 372 -22.48 -2.93 -4.56
N SER A 373 -22.51 -1.95 -3.66
CA SER A 373 -21.34 -1.54 -2.88
C SER A 373 -21.69 -1.23 -1.44
N SER A 374 -20.78 -1.56 -0.53
CA SER A 374 -20.87 -1.18 0.88
C SER A 374 -20.79 0.34 1.08
N ALA A 375 -21.71 0.94 1.84
CA ALA A 375 -21.72 2.39 2.07
C ALA A 375 -20.49 2.93 2.83
N GLY A 376 -19.75 2.07 3.53
CA GLY A 376 -18.58 2.43 4.34
C GLY A 376 -18.83 2.36 5.84
N ASN A 377 -17.74 2.41 6.61
CA ASN A 377 -17.73 2.21 8.06
C ASN A 377 -17.21 3.45 8.81
N SER A 378 -17.54 4.64 8.29
CA SER A 378 -17.03 5.92 8.80
C SER A 378 -18.08 6.79 9.50
N GLY A 379 -19.24 6.25 9.88
CA GLY A 379 -20.25 6.96 10.68
C GLY A 379 -19.83 7.19 12.15
N PRO A 380 -20.69 7.77 13.00
CA PRO A 380 -22.08 8.13 12.76
C PRO A 380 -22.34 9.51 12.13
N ALA A 381 -21.35 10.39 11.99
CA ALA A 381 -21.56 11.68 11.33
C ALA A 381 -22.11 11.53 9.90
N LEU A 382 -22.87 12.53 9.46
CA LEU A 382 -23.35 12.65 8.09
C LEU A 382 -22.19 12.90 7.13
N SER A 383 -22.43 12.63 5.83
CA SER A 383 -21.44 12.83 4.76
C SER A 383 -20.17 12.00 4.90
N THR A 384 -20.33 10.78 5.41
CA THR A 384 -19.25 9.81 5.67
C THR A 384 -19.24 8.64 4.69
N VAL A 385 -20.11 8.66 3.67
CA VAL A 385 -20.14 7.66 2.59
C VAL A 385 -19.00 7.96 1.62
N GLY A 386 -18.10 7.00 1.42
CA GLY A 386 -16.94 7.12 0.52
C GLY A 386 -17.20 6.64 -0.90
N ALA A 387 -16.13 6.51 -1.68
CA ALA A 387 -16.16 5.81 -2.96
C ALA A 387 -15.84 4.32 -2.74
N PRO A 388 -16.44 3.40 -3.53
CA PRO A 388 -17.21 3.68 -4.73
C PRO A 388 -18.72 3.86 -4.50
N ALA A 389 -19.24 3.53 -3.31
CA ALA A 389 -20.68 3.43 -3.04
C ALA A 389 -21.54 4.61 -3.49
N ALA A 390 -21.10 5.85 -3.23
CA ALA A 390 -21.81 7.05 -3.64
C ALA A 390 -21.12 7.80 -4.79
N SER A 391 -20.21 7.18 -5.52
CA SER A 391 -19.46 7.83 -6.60
C SER A 391 -20.32 8.15 -7.84
N THR A 392 -21.37 7.37 -8.09
CA THR A 392 -22.35 7.58 -9.16
C THR A 392 -23.73 7.08 -8.73
N SER A 393 -24.80 7.63 -9.28
CA SER A 393 -26.18 7.25 -8.87
C SER A 393 -26.60 5.87 -9.39
N SER A 394 -25.79 5.22 -10.23
CA SER A 394 -26.06 3.87 -10.69
C SER A 394 -25.70 2.78 -9.68
N ILE A 395 -24.79 3.06 -8.74
CA ILE A 395 -24.37 2.10 -7.70
C ILE A 395 -25.41 2.02 -6.60
N ILE A 396 -25.76 0.79 -6.19
CA ILE A 396 -26.62 0.52 -5.04
C ILE A 396 -25.73 0.48 -3.79
N SER A 397 -25.72 1.60 -3.06
CA SER A 397 -24.99 1.76 -1.81
C SER A 397 -25.76 1.17 -0.63
N VAL A 398 -25.11 0.29 0.15
CA VAL A 398 -25.78 -0.53 1.19
C VAL A 398 -25.26 -0.22 2.59
N ALA A 399 -26.16 0.23 3.47
CA ALA A 399 -25.89 0.43 4.90
C ALA A 399 -26.07 -0.85 5.73
N ALA A 400 -25.40 -0.90 6.87
CA ALA A 400 -25.33 -2.09 7.71
C ALA A 400 -26.37 -2.07 8.84
N TYR A 401 -27.41 -2.88 8.70
CA TYR A 401 -28.47 -3.05 9.68
C TYR A 401 -28.19 -4.26 10.59
N VAL A 402 -28.54 -4.17 11.86
CA VAL A 402 -28.44 -5.26 12.83
C VAL A 402 -29.80 -5.50 13.47
N THR A 403 -30.30 -6.72 13.33
CA THR A 403 -31.62 -7.11 13.87
C THR A 403 -31.49 -7.75 15.24
N ARG A 404 -32.61 -7.73 15.98
CA ARG A 404 -32.72 -8.47 17.24
C ARG A 404 -32.37 -9.95 17.09
N SER A 405 -32.84 -10.58 16.01
CA SER A 405 -32.53 -11.99 15.70
C SER A 405 -31.03 -12.21 15.50
N MET A 406 -30.35 -11.30 14.79
CA MET A 406 -28.89 -11.37 14.64
C MET A 406 -28.18 -11.23 15.99
N MET A 407 -28.60 -10.29 16.84
CA MET A 407 -28.03 -10.09 18.19
C MET A 407 -28.12 -11.37 19.03
N GLU A 408 -29.26 -12.05 19.00
CA GLU A 408 -29.49 -13.28 19.74
C GLU A 408 -28.69 -14.45 19.15
N LYS A 409 -28.77 -14.67 17.82
CA LYS A 409 -28.19 -15.84 17.14
C LYS A 409 -26.68 -15.73 16.88
N GLU A 410 -26.21 -14.60 16.38
CA GLU A 410 -24.81 -14.44 15.95
C GLU A 410 -23.93 -13.92 17.08
N TYR A 411 -24.44 -12.99 17.89
CA TYR A 411 -23.67 -12.32 18.95
C TYR A 411 -23.91 -12.90 20.34
N SER A 412 -24.77 -13.92 20.46
CA SER A 412 -25.10 -14.56 21.74
C SER A 412 -25.55 -13.55 22.83
N MET A 413 -26.24 -12.47 22.44
CA MET A 413 -26.70 -11.46 23.38
C MET A 413 -27.89 -11.97 24.21
N ILE A 414 -27.73 -12.00 25.53
CA ILE A 414 -28.82 -12.36 26.47
C ILE A 414 -29.96 -11.35 26.40
N ASN A 415 -29.61 -10.06 26.38
CA ASN A 415 -30.54 -8.95 26.32
C ASN A 415 -30.30 -8.18 25.01
N SER A 416 -30.93 -8.64 23.94
CA SER A 416 -30.94 -7.93 22.65
C SER A 416 -31.59 -6.55 22.78
N VAL A 417 -31.08 -5.57 22.04
CA VAL A 417 -31.70 -4.24 21.95
C VAL A 417 -32.62 -4.15 20.72
N GLU A 418 -33.32 -3.02 20.59
CA GLU A 418 -34.08 -2.71 19.38
C GLU A 418 -33.17 -2.73 18.14
N SER A 419 -33.67 -3.35 17.07
CA SER A 419 -32.98 -3.44 15.78
C SER A 419 -32.60 -2.06 15.27
N THR A 420 -31.37 -1.89 14.80
CA THR A 420 -30.81 -0.57 14.47
C THR A 420 -29.73 -0.66 13.40
N VAL A 421 -29.19 0.47 12.98
CA VAL A 421 -28.00 0.53 12.12
C VAL A 421 -26.75 0.48 13.00
N TYR A 422 -25.72 -0.25 12.56
CA TYR A 422 -24.43 -0.25 13.27
C TYR A 422 -23.93 1.19 13.49
N THR A 423 -23.39 1.48 14.68
CA THR A 423 -23.01 2.84 15.07
C THR A 423 -22.05 3.48 14.06
N TRP A 424 -21.10 2.71 13.52
CA TRP A 424 -20.09 3.17 12.56
C TRP A 424 -20.53 3.08 11.09
N SER A 425 -21.72 2.57 10.75
CA SER A 425 -22.17 2.56 9.35
C SER A 425 -22.18 3.99 8.80
N SER A 426 -21.54 4.21 7.65
CA SER A 426 -21.50 5.52 7.01
C SER A 426 -22.91 6.02 6.69
N ARG A 427 -23.07 7.34 6.71
CA ARG A 427 -24.35 8.03 6.57
C ARG A 427 -24.27 9.12 5.52
N GLY A 428 -25.35 9.25 4.75
CA GLY A 428 -25.56 10.34 3.82
C GLY A 428 -25.88 11.68 4.51
N PRO A 429 -26.27 12.72 3.76
CA PRO A 429 -26.08 12.83 2.31
C PRO A 429 -24.58 13.00 2.02
N ILE A 430 -24.15 12.80 0.78
CA ILE A 430 -22.78 13.15 0.38
C ILE A 430 -22.70 14.64 -0.03
N PRO A 431 -21.49 15.25 -0.07
CA PRO A 431 -21.32 16.69 -0.32
C PRO A 431 -21.91 17.23 -1.63
N ASP A 432 -22.13 16.38 -2.65
CA ASP A 432 -22.79 16.75 -3.90
C ASP A 432 -24.33 16.70 -3.83
N GLY A 433 -24.87 16.39 -2.64
CA GLY A 433 -26.29 16.38 -2.29
C GLY A 433 -27.07 15.12 -2.65
N ASP A 434 -26.44 14.10 -3.25
CA ASP A 434 -27.03 12.76 -3.33
C ASP A 434 -27.25 12.18 -1.91
N ILE A 435 -28.26 11.34 -1.74
CA ILE A 435 -28.58 10.68 -0.47
C ILE A 435 -27.43 9.78 0.02
N GLY A 436 -26.55 9.31 -0.85
CA GLY A 436 -25.34 8.55 -0.54
C GLY A 436 -25.60 7.08 -0.20
N VAL A 437 -26.56 6.79 0.68
CA VAL A 437 -27.04 5.43 0.99
C VAL A 437 -28.30 5.15 0.18
N THR A 438 -28.33 4.05 -0.57
CA THR A 438 -29.50 3.65 -1.36
C THR A 438 -30.47 2.81 -0.53
N ILE A 439 -29.97 1.76 0.12
CA ILE A 439 -30.77 0.82 0.94
C ILE A 439 -29.96 0.34 2.14
N ALA A 440 -30.61 -0.37 3.06
CA ALA A 440 -29.96 -1.14 4.11
C ALA A 440 -30.17 -2.64 3.92
N ALA A 441 -29.24 -3.43 4.46
CA ALA A 441 -29.33 -4.88 4.55
C ALA A 441 -28.64 -5.37 5.85
N PRO A 442 -28.91 -6.61 6.31
CA PRO A 442 -28.23 -7.21 7.45
C PRO A 442 -26.70 -7.16 7.31
N GLY A 443 -26.03 -6.53 8.27
CA GLY A 443 -24.59 -6.27 8.25
C GLY A 443 -23.75 -7.21 9.11
N GLY A 444 -24.33 -8.31 9.60
CA GLY A 444 -23.66 -9.38 10.33
C GLY A 444 -23.94 -10.70 9.63
N ALA A 445 -22.94 -11.59 9.58
CA ALA A 445 -23.10 -12.92 9.02
C ALA A 445 -22.01 -13.89 9.51
N ILE A 446 -22.39 -15.14 9.71
CA ILE A 446 -21.46 -16.27 9.90
C ILE A 446 -21.34 -16.99 8.57
N ALA A 447 -20.22 -16.78 7.87
CA ALA A 447 -20.00 -17.30 6.52
C ALA A 447 -18.62 -17.97 6.37
N PRO A 448 -18.39 -18.77 5.31
CA PRO A 448 -17.12 -19.43 5.06
C PRO A 448 -15.92 -18.49 4.99
N VAL A 449 -14.76 -18.98 5.41
CA VAL A 449 -13.47 -18.27 5.29
C VAL A 449 -12.45 -19.21 4.67
N PRO A 450 -11.30 -18.71 4.18
CA PRO A 450 -10.30 -19.57 3.56
C PRO A 450 -9.77 -20.68 4.45
N ASN A 451 -9.35 -21.78 3.84
CA ASN A 451 -8.76 -22.92 4.54
C ASN A 451 -7.48 -22.54 5.31
N PHE A 452 -6.71 -21.56 4.81
CA PHE A 452 -5.50 -21.10 5.51
C PHE A 452 -5.78 -20.44 6.87
N THR A 453 -7.03 -20.08 7.14
CA THR A 453 -7.44 -19.53 8.45
C THR A 453 -7.63 -20.60 9.51
N GLU A 454 -7.58 -21.89 9.14
CA GLU A 454 -7.86 -23.04 10.02
C GLU A 454 -9.27 -22.99 10.65
N GLN A 455 -10.20 -22.29 9.99
CA GLN A 455 -11.59 -22.14 10.41
C GLN A 455 -12.50 -22.43 9.21
N GLY A 456 -13.64 -23.11 9.43
CA GLY A 456 -14.62 -23.36 8.38
C GLY A 456 -15.52 -22.15 8.11
N THR A 457 -15.82 -21.35 9.14
CA THR A 457 -16.68 -20.15 9.07
C THR A 457 -16.24 -19.12 10.11
N ARG A 458 -16.61 -17.85 9.92
CA ARG A 458 -16.34 -16.76 10.88
C ARG A 458 -17.51 -15.77 10.93
N LEU A 459 -17.77 -15.20 12.09
CA LEU A 459 -18.63 -14.02 12.24
C LEU A 459 -17.85 -12.76 11.83
N MET A 460 -18.38 -12.00 10.88
CA MET A 460 -17.89 -10.66 10.54
C MET A 460 -19.06 -9.67 10.50
N ASN A 461 -18.76 -8.38 10.66
CA ASN A 461 -19.76 -7.33 10.58
C ASN A 461 -19.28 -6.04 9.92
N GLY A 462 -20.25 -5.30 9.41
CA GLY A 462 -20.07 -4.02 8.74
C GLY A 462 -20.86 -3.94 7.44
N THR A 463 -20.73 -2.80 6.76
CA THR A 463 -21.34 -2.60 5.44
C THR A 463 -20.81 -3.58 4.41
N SER A 464 -19.61 -4.12 4.62
CA SER A 464 -19.00 -5.17 3.81
C SER A 464 -19.76 -6.50 3.81
N MET A 465 -20.58 -6.78 4.84
CA MET A 465 -21.46 -7.95 4.92
C MET A 465 -22.89 -7.62 4.46
N ALA A 466 -23.31 -6.36 4.62
CA ALA A 466 -24.61 -5.89 4.13
C ALA A 466 -24.67 -5.85 2.60
N SER A 467 -23.61 -5.39 1.96
CA SER A 467 -23.48 -5.35 0.50
C SER A 467 -23.70 -6.72 -0.17
N PRO A 468 -22.99 -7.80 0.21
CA PRO A 468 -23.22 -9.12 -0.37
C PRO A 468 -24.59 -9.71 0.00
N ASN A 469 -25.15 -9.38 1.17
CA ASN A 469 -26.52 -9.79 1.50
C ASN A 469 -27.54 -9.19 0.51
N ALA A 470 -27.45 -7.88 0.26
CA ALA A 470 -28.28 -7.20 -0.74
C ALA A 470 -28.01 -7.72 -2.17
N CYS A 471 -26.74 -7.98 -2.52
CA CYS A 471 -26.36 -8.56 -3.80
C CYS A 471 -26.98 -9.94 -4.02
N GLY A 472 -26.99 -10.79 -2.99
CA GLY A 472 -27.69 -12.08 -3.02
C GLY A 472 -29.20 -11.92 -3.20
N CYS A 473 -29.84 -10.99 -2.46
CA CYS A 473 -31.27 -10.70 -2.62
C CYS A 473 -31.61 -10.30 -4.06
N ILE A 474 -30.79 -9.42 -4.66
CA ILE A 474 -30.96 -9.00 -6.05
C ILE A 474 -30.72 -10.17 -7.01
N SER A 475 -29.76 -11.05 -6.73
CA SER A 475 -29.49 -12.25 -7.55
C SER A 475 -30.69 -13.20 -7.59
N LEU A 476 -31.46 -13.34 -6.50
CA LEU A 476 -32.72 -14.08 -6.50
C LEU A 476 -33.75 -13.46 -7.46
N ILE A 477 -33.89 -12.13 -7.43
CA ILE A 477 -34.79 -11.39 -8.32
C ILE A 477 -34.39 -11.60 -9.79
N LEU A 478 -33.10 -11.50 -10.11
CA LEU A 478 -32.59 -11.71 -11.46
C LEU A 478 -32.84 -13.14 -11.95
N SER A 479 -32.63 -14.13 -11.07
CA SER A 479 -32.86 -15.55 -11.38
C SER A 479 -34.33 -15.82 -11.75
N ALA A 480 -35.26 -15.22 -11.00
CA ALA A 480 -36.69 -15.31 -11.28
C ALA A 480 -37.08 -14.64 -12.60
N LEU A 481 -36.67 -13.37 -12.80
CA LEU A 481 -37.01 -12.64 -14.03
C LEU A 481 -36.44 -13.32 -15.29
N ARG A 482 -35.23 -13.88 -15.20
CA ARG A 482 -34.62 -14.67 -16.28
C ARG A 482 -35.40 -15.96 -16.55
N SER A 483 -35.79 -16.68 -15.49
CA SER A 483 -36.57 -17.91 -15.61
C SER A 483 -37.95 -17.67 -16.24
N ASP A 484 -38.56 -16.53 -15.95
CA ASP A 484 -39.87 -16.12 -16.46
C ASP A 484 -39.79 -15.40 -17.82
N ASN A 485 -38.58 -15.27 -18.41
CA ASN A 485 -38.32 -14.50 -19.63
C ASN A 485 -38.87 -13.05 -19.58
N THR A 486 -38.80 -12.44 -18.39
CA THR A 486 -39.25 -11.07 -18.15
C THR A 486 -38.10 -10.11 -18.38
N TYR A 487 -38.32 -9.09 -19.21
CA TYR A 487 -37.30 -8.08 -19.51
C TYR A 487 -36.94 -7.26 -18.26
N TYR A 488 -35.65 -7.03 -18.04
CA TYR A 488 -35.16 -6.12 -17.00
C TYR A 488 -33.88 -5.42 -17.44
N ASN A 489 -33.58 -4.31 -16.78
CA ASN A 489 -32.28 -3.65 -16.86
C ASN A 489 -31.89 -3.02 -15.51
N THR A 490 -30.72 -2.40 -15.44
CA THR A 490 -30.20 -1.80 -14.20
C THR A 490 -31.16 -0.75 -13.61
N SER A 491 -31.80 0.06 -14.45
CA SER A 491 -32.76 1.08 -14.03
C SER A 491 -34.03 0.47 -13.41
N THR A 492 -34.61 -0.56 -14.05
CA THR A 492 -35.84 -1.20 -13.56
C THR A 492 -35.60 -1.90 -12.22
N ILE A 493 -34.48 -2.64 -12.08
CA ILE A 493 -34.16 -3.36 -10.84
C ILE A 493 -33.88 -2.37 -9.70
N ARG A 494 -33.07 -1.33 -9.95
CA ARG A 494 -32.81 -0.29 -8.95
C ARG A 494 -34.11 0.39 -8.50
N SER A 495 -34.98 0.75 -9.45
CA SER A 495 -36.27 1.37 -9.16
C SER A 495 -37.16 0.45 -8.30
N ALA A 496 -37.18 -0.85 -8.63
CA ALA A 496 -37.95 -1.83 -7.88
C ALA A 496 -37.46 -1.92 -6.43
N VAL A 497 -36.14 -2.11 -6.24
CA VAL A 497 -35.50 -2.21 -4.91
C VAL A 497 -35.74 -0.96 -4.06
N ILE A 498 -35.58 0.23 -4.64
CA ILE A 498 -35.76 1.51 -3.92
C ILE A 498 -37.22 1.72 -3.52
N ASN A 499 -38.17 1.49 -4.44
CA ASN A 499 -39.58 1.80 -4.20
C ASN A 499 -40.30 0.77 -3.32
N THR A 500 -39.68 -0.38 -3.04
CA THR A 500 -40.25 -1.40 -2.15
C THR A 500 -39.46 -1.61 -0.86
N ALA A 501 -38.34 -0.90 -0.68
CA ALA A 501 -37.58 -0.94 0.57
C ALA A 501 -38.46 -0.56 1.76
N LYS A 502 -38.29 -1.25 2.88
CA LYS A 502 -39.09 -1.06 4.09
C LYS A 502 -38.45 0.02 4.97
N PRO A 503 -39.04 1.22 5.11
CA PRO A 503 -38.57 2.21 6.06
C PRO A 503 -38.75 1.68 7.49
N ILE A 504 -37.83 2.03 8.38
CA ILE A 504 -37.87 1.62 9.80
C ILE A 504 -37.77 2.89 10.65
N GLU A 505 -38.92 3.36 11.12
CA GLU A 505 -38.98 4.50 12.04
C GLU A 505 -38.41 4.11 13.42
N PRO A 506 -37.70 5.00 14.14
CA PRO A 506 -37.42 6.42 13.80
C PRO A 506 -36.09 6.64 13.05
N LEU A 507 -35.57 5.64 12.32
CA LEU A 507 -34.25 5.73 11.69
C LEU A 507 -34.31 6.58 10.41
N SER A 508 -33.51 7.66 10.39
CA SER A 508 -33.45 8.59 9.25
C SER A 508 -33.01 7.94 7.94
N ASN A 509 -33.48 8.51 6.81
CA ASN A 509 -33.02 8.19 5.46
C ASN A 509 -31.50 8.31 5.28
N PHE A 510 -30.82 9.19 6.02
CA PHE A 510 -29.36 9.29 5.97
C PHE A 510 -28.65 7.99 6.38
N SER A 511 -29.28 7.18 7.24
CA SER A 511 -28.69 5.95 7.79
C SER A 511 -29.07 4.69 7.03
N MET A 512 -30.21 4.67 6.33
CA MET A 512 -30.72 3.47 5.65
C MET A 512 -31.13 3.70 4.19
N GLY A 513 -30.95 4.90 3.66
CA GLY A 513 -31.48 5.29 2.36
C GLY A 513 -33.00 5.20 2.33
N TYR A 514 -33.52 4.35 1.46
CA TYR A 514 -34.96 4.11 1.31
C TYR A 514 -35.51 3.01 2.23
N GLY A 515 -34.64 2.33 3.00
CA GLY A 515 -35.03 1.32 3.98
C GLY A 515 -34.38 -0.04 3.75
N LEU A 516 -34.85 -1.04 4.49
CA LEU A 516 -34.37 -2.42 4.39
C LEU A 516 -34.87 -3.05 3.08
N ILE A 517 -33.99 -3.70 2.31
CA ILE A 517 -34.36 -4.39 1.07
C ILE A 517 -35.45 -5.46 1.31
N GLN A 518 -36.41 -5.58 0.38
CA GLN A 518 -37.54 -6.52 0.44
C GLN A 518 -37.64 -7.31 -0.86
N THR A 519 -37.12 -8.53 -0.88
CA THR A 519 -36.89 -9.34 -2.09
C THR A 519 -38.18 -9.68 -2.83
N VAL A 520 -39.21 -10.16 -2.11
CA VAL A 520 -40.50 -10.57 -2.71
C VAL A 520 -41.18 -9.35 -3.34
N LYS A 521 -41.29 -8.26 -2.57
CA LYS A 521 -41.92 -7.03 -3.07
C LYS A 521 -41.18 -6.44 -4.27
N ALA A 522 -39.84 -6.43 -4.22
CA ALA A 522 -39.02 -5.91 -5.30
C ALA A 522 -39.18 -6.72 -6.59
N TYR A 523 -39.21 -8.06 -6.52
CA TYR A 523 -39.50 -8.91 -7.69
C TYR A 523 -40.89 -8.60 -8.27
N GLN A 524 -41.92 -8.56 -7.43
CA GLN A 524 -43.29 -8.25 -7.88
C GLN A 524 -43.40 -6.89 -8.56
N LEU A 525 -42.69 -5.87 -8.05
CA LEU A 525 -42.64 -4.57 -8.71
C LEU A 525 -41.83 -4.64 -10.00
N ALA A 526 -40.69 -5.32 -10.04
CA ALA A 526 -39.87 -5.46 -11.24
C ALA A 526 -40.65 -6.06 -12.42
N VAL A 527 -41.48 -7.09 -12.17
CA VAL A 527 -42.38 -7.67 -13.18
C VAL A 527 -43.36 -6.61 -13.73
N LYS A 528 -43.94 -5.77 -12.86
CA LYS A 528 -44.85 -4.68 -13.28
C LYS A 528 -44.14 -3.57 -14.08
N LEU A 529 -42.84 -3.37 -13.86
CA LEU A 529 -42.04 -2.35 -14.55
C LEU A 529 -41.53 -2.82 -15.93
N ALA A 530 -41.47 -4.13 -16.18
CA ALA A 530 -40.89 -4.71 -17.39
C ALA A 530 -41.51 -4.19 -18.70
N ASP A 531 -42.81 -3.91 -18.71
CA ASP A 531 -43.56 -3.44 -19.88
C ASP A 531 -43.69 -1.91 -19.97
N ARG A 532 -42.92 -1.17 -19.17
CA ARG A 532 -42.99 0.30 -19.07
C ARG A 532 -41.76 0.94 -19.73
N PRO A 533 -41.84 1.46 -20.97
CA PRO A 533 -40.70 2.05 -21.67
C PRO A 533 -40.00 3.16 -20.87
N GLU A 534 -40.78 3.98 -20.16
CA GLU A 534 -40.28 5.05 -19.31
C GLU A 534 -39.45 4.54 -18.11
N ARG A 535 -39.59 3.27 -17.74
CA ARG A 535 -38.80 2.64 -16.66
C ARG A 535 -37.51 2.00 -17.18
N LYS A 536 -37.38 1.84 -18.49
CA LYS A 536 -36.19 1.26 -19.13
C LYS A 536 -35.08 2.28 -19.35
N ILE A 537 -35.30 3.55 -19.03
CA ILE A 537 -34.33 4.63 -19.17
C ILE A 537 -33.82 5.14 -17.83
N TRP A 538 -32.63 5.71 -17.85
CA TRP A 538 -32.04 6.40 -16.70
C TRP A 538 -32.40 7.88 -16.72
N TYR A 539 -32.61 8.48 -15.55
CA TYR A 539 -32.86 9.92 -15.41
C TYR A 539 -31.70 10.57 -14.68
N LYS A 540 -30.85 11.27 -15.42
CA LYS A 540 -29.71 11.99 -14.84
C LYS A 540 -30.19 13.33 -14.28
N LEU A 541 -30.00 13.50 -12.97
CA LEU A 541 -30.35 14.72 -12.23
C LEU A 541 -29.10 15.53 -11.94
N THR A 542 -29.08 16.80 -12.32
CA THR A 542 -27.95 17.70 -12.03
C THR A 542 -28.39 19.13 -11.74
N TRP A 543 -27.71 19.80 -10.82
CA TRP A 543 -27.70 21.27 -10.77
C TRP A 543 -26.24 21.73 -10.65
N GLY A 544 -25.76 22.47 -11.65
CA GLY A 544 -24.31 22.61 -11.83
C GLY A 544 -23.65 21.24 -12.01
N SER A 545 -22.68 20.91 -11.16
CA SER A 545 -22.02 19.58 -11.12
C SER A 545 -22.56 18.65 -10.02
N LYS A 546 -23.62 19.04 -9.29
CA LYS A 546 -24.13 18.34 -8.11
C LYS A 546 -25.38 17.52 -8.45
N ARG A 547 -25.59 16.39 -7.73
CA ARG A 547 -26.71 15.46 -7.96
C ARG A 547 -27.93 15.73 -7.08
N GLY A 548 -27.76 16.46 -5.99
CA GLY A 548 -28.86 16.88 -5.12
C GLY A 548 -28.60 18.20 -4.43
N ILE A 549 -29.63 18.75 -3.78
CA ILE A 549 -29.52 20.04 -3.10
C ILE A 549 -29.09 19.79 -1.67
N TYR A 550 -27.90 20.26 -1.30
CA TYR A 550 -27.42 20.18 0.08
C TYR A 550 -27.01 21.57 0.57
N LEU A 551 -27.74 22.07 1.57
CA LEU A 551 -27.47 23.35 2.24
C LEU A 551 -27.02 23.04 3.67
N ARG A 552 -25.78 23.40 4.02
CA ARG A 552 -25.17 23.03 5.32
C ARG A 552 -24.66 24.22 6.12
N THR A 553 -24.19 25.26 5.45
CA THR A 553 -23.49 26.36 6.12
C THR A 553 -24.44 27.50 6.49
N PRO A 554 -24.13 28.31 7.53
CA PRO A 554 -25.04 29.35 8.01
C PRO A 554 -25.45 30.36 6.93
N TRP A 555 -24.54 30.73 6.02
CA TRP A 555 -24.87 31.67 4.95
C TRP A 555 -25.77 31.05 3.87
N GLU A 556 -25.67 29.73 3.63
CA GLU A 556 -26.55 29.01 2.69
C GLU A 556 -27.98 28.92 3.20
N VAL A 557 -28.16 28.89 4.51
CA VAL A 557 -29.46 28.71 5.18
C VAL A 557 -30.03 30.00 5.75
N SER A 558 -29.32 31.12 5.63
CA SER A 558 -29.76 32.44 6.11
C SER A 558 -30.92 33.04 5.31
N LYS A 559 -31.20 32.51 4.12
CA LYS A 559 -32.28 32.97 3.24
C LYS A 559 -32.80 31.82 2.36
N PRO A 560 -34.04 31.93 1.83
CA PRO A 560 -34.54 30.95 0.86
C PRO A 560 -33.60 30.80 -0.34
N ALA A 561 -33.41 29.55 -0.75
CA ALA A 561 -32.51 29.18 -1.85
C ALA A 561 -33.30 28.59 -3.01
N GLU A 562 -33.17 29.17 -4.20
CA GLU A 562 -33.69 28.59 -5.45
C GLU A 562 -32.58 27.85 -6.20
N ARG A 563 -32.88 26.67 -6.72
CA ARG A 563 -31.98 25.85 -7.54
C ARG A 563 -32.71 25.36 -8.77
N LEU A 564 -32.00 25.35 -9.90
CA LEU A 564 -32.51 24.85 -11.17
C LEU A 564 -31.92 23.46 -11.42
N VAL A 565 -32.74 22.43 -11.26
CA VAL A 565 -32.34 21.03 -11.39
C VAL A 565 -32.69 20.53 -12.79
N ASN A 566 -31.67 20.18 -13.56
CA ASN A 566 -31.77 19.56 -14.87
C ASN A 566 -32.10 18.08 -14.73
N VAL A 567 -33.05 17.62 -15.54
CA VAL A 567 -33.44 16.23 -15.71
C VAL A 567 -33.15 15.86 -17.16
N GLN A 568 -32.28 14.88 -17.36
CA GLN A 568 -31.88 14.38 -18.67
C GLN A 568 -32.21 12.88 -18.79
N PRO A 569 -33.07 12.47 -19.74
CA PRO A 569 -33.25 11.07 -20.10
C PRO A 569 -31.96 10.51 -20.72
N MET A 570 -31.55 9.33 -20.24
CA MET A 570 -30.35 8.62 -20.67
C MET A 570 -30.78 7.23 -21.15
N TYR A 571 -30.56 6.98 -22.44
CA TYR A 571 -30.90 5.71 -23.11
C TYR A 571 -29.66 4.82 -23.21
N SER A 572 -29.89 3.51 -23.32
CA SER A 572 -28.84 2.58 -23.76
C SER A 572 -28.34 2.97 -25.16
N GLU A 573 -27.07 2.69 -25.45
CA GLU A 573 -26.48 2.87 -26.78
C GLU A 573 -27.23 2.08 -27.87
N THR A 574 -27.87 0.98 -27.48
CA THR A 574 -28.66 0.11 -28.37
C THR A 574 -30.11 0.57 -28.57
N ALA A 575 -30.54 1.63 -27.88
CA ALA A 575 -31.92 2.11 -27.97
C ALA A 575 -32.23 2.66 -29.38
N VAL A 576 -33.34 2.18 -29.95
CA VAL A 576 -33.79 2.58 -31.29
C VAL A 576 -34.31 4.02 -31.29
N ALA A 577 -34.29 4.67 -32.46
CA ALA A 577 -34.76 6.05 -32.59
C ALA A 577 -36.24 6.22 -32.20
N GLU A 578 -37.06 5.18 -32.44
CA GLU A 578 -38.48 5.17 -32.08
C GLU A 578 -38.71 5.32 -30.57
N ASP A 579 -37.97 4.60 -29.73
CA ASP A 579 -38.06 4.72 -28.25
C ASP A 579 -37.71 6.14 -27.76
N LYS A 580 -36.81 6.81 -28.48
CA LYS A 580 -36.40 8.19 -28.19
C LYS A 580 -37.46 9.20 -28.63
N ILE A 581 -38.09 8.98 -29.77
CA ILE A 581 -39.16 9.83 -30.31
C ILE A 581 -40.43 9.71 -29.46
N ASN A 582 -40.75 8.49 -29.02
CA ASN A 582 -41.97 8.19 -28.27
C ASN A 582 -41.95 8.63 -26.81
N LEU A 583 -40.85 9.22 -26.32
CA LEU A 583 -40.79 9.72 -24.95
C LEU A 583 -41.55 11.05 -24.83
N ASP A 584 -42.77 10.94 -24.31
CA ASP A 584 -43.62 12.06 -23.91
C ASP A 584 -44.24 11.74 -22.55
N LEU A 585 -43.70 12.36 -21.49
CA LEU A 585 -44.10 12.10 -20.12
C LEU A 585 -44.71 13.35 -19.48
N GLU A 586 -45.99 13.31 -19.14
CA GLU A 586 -46.60 14.26 -18.21
C GLU A 586 -46.42 13.78 -16.77
N LEU A 587 -45.57 14.48 -16.01
CA LEU A 587 -45.22 14.11 -14.64
C LEU A 587 -45.85 15.08 -13.64
N SER A 588 -46.36 14.52 -12.53
CA SER A 588 -46.73 15.31 -11.34
C SER A 588 -45.56 15.32 -10.36
N LEU A 589 -45.16 16.52 -9.92
CA LEU A 589 -44.08 16.69 -8.95
C LEU A 589 -44.65 17.02 -7.57
N GLU A 590 -44.17 16.33 -6.54
CA GLU A 590 -44.65 16.45 -5.16
C GLU A 590 -43.46 16.57 -4.19
N PRO A 591 -43.32 17.68 -3.45
CA PRO A 591 -42.35 17.76 -2.36
C PRO A 591 -42.84 16.94 -1.17
N THR A 592 -41.94 16.22 -0.50
CA THR A 592 -42.29 15.45 0.72
C THR A 592 -42.47 16.35 1.94
N GLU A 593 -41.91 17.56 1.92
CA GLU A 593 -41.88 18.48 3.06
C GLU A 593 -42.31 19.90 2.66
N ALA A 594 -42.99 20.61 3.57
CA ALA A 594 -43.55 21.94 3.32
C ALA A 594 -42.50 23.06 3.16
N TRP A 595 -41.25 22.80 3.58
CA TRP A 595 -40.12 23.72 3.43
C TRP A 595 -39.44 23.61 2.05
N VAL A 596 -39.90 22.68 1.18
CA VAL A 596 -39.52 22.55 -0.23
C VAL A 596 -40.70 22.89 -1.13
N GLU A 597 -40.47 23.76 -2.12
CA GLU A 597 -41.48 24.18 -3.10
C GLU A 597 -40.98 23.86 -4.53
N CYS A 598 -41.86 23.33 -5.37
CA CYS A 598 -41.59 23.04 -6.79
C CYS A 598 -42.85 23.24 -7.65
N PRO A 599 -42.73 23.35 -8.99
CA PRO A 599 -43.87 23.25 -9.91
C PRO A 599 -44.64 21.94 -9.67
N ARG A 600 -45.96 21.92 -9.90
CA ARG A 600 -46.78 20.69 -9.73
C ARG A 600 -46.81 19.78 -10.96
N LYS A 601 -46.57 20.33 -12.14
CA LYS A 601 -46.55 19.61 -13.42
C LYS A 601 -45.23 19.81 -14.13
N PHE A 602 -44.74 18.77 -14.78
CA PHE A 602 -43.51 18.79 -15.55
C PHE A 602 -43.61 17.81 -16.72
N ASN A 603 -43.53 18.32 -17.95
CA ASN A 603 -43.49 17.46 -19.12
C ASN A 603 -42.04 17.12 -19.47
N LEU A 604 -41.71 15.87 -19.70
CA LEU A 604 -40.37 15.45 -20.08
C LEU A 604 -40.40 14.76 -21.44
N TYR A 605 -39.56 15.26 -22.34
CA TYR A 605 -39.32 14.69 -23.67
C TYR A 605 -37.87 14.21 -23.73
N ASN A 606 -37.42 13.67 -24.87
CA ASN A 606 -36.01 13.30 -25.08
C ASN A 606 -35.09 14.53 -25.26
N GLN A 607 -35.06 15.40 -24.25
CA GLN A 607 -34.17 16.55 -24.12
C GLN A 607 -33.98 16.88 -22.64
N THR A 608 -32.90 17.56 -22.31
CA THR A 608 -32.70 18.08 -20.95
C THR A 608 -33.73 19.17 -20.65
N ARG A 609 -34.45 19.03 -19.55
CA ARG A 609 -35.37 20.06 -19.03
C ARG A 609 -35.11 20.33 -17.57
N SER A 610 -35.46 21.53 -17.11
CA SER A 610 -35.12 21.97 -15.76
C SER A 610 -36.36 22.19 -14.88
N ILE A 611 -36.24 21.80 -13.61
CA ILE A 611 -37.21 22.01 -12.55
C ILE A 611 -36.64 23.05 -11.58
N LYS A 612 -37.40 24.10 -11.30
CA LYS A 612 -37.03 25.05 -10.25
C LYS A 612 -37.47 24.49 -8.88
N VAL A 613 -36.52 24.29 -7.98
CA VAL A 613 -36.76 23.85 -6.60
C VAL A 613 -36.37 24.97 -5.65
N LYS A 614 -37.26 25.35 -4.75
CA LYS A 614 -37.05 26.39 -3.75
C LYS A 614 -37.06 25.79 -2.36
N VAL A 615 -36.02 26.07 -1.59
CA VAL A 615 -35.82 25.59 -0.22
C VAL A 615 -35.96 26.79 0.73
N THR A 616 -36.81 26.68 1.74
CA THR A 616 -37.11 27.76 2.69
C THR A 616 -36.69 27.34 4.11
N PRO A 617 -35.48 27.70 4.57
CA PRO A 617 -34.93 27.22 5.85
C PRO A 617 -35.78 27.53 7.07
N ASP A 618 -36.44 28.69 7.11
CA ASP A 618 -37.29 29.14 8.24
C ASP A 618 -38.48 28.20 8.54
N LYS A 619 -38.88 27.38 7.57
CA LYS A 619 -39.98 26.41 7.71
C LYS A 619 -39.50 25.02 8.18
N ALA A 620 -38.19 24.79 8.27
CA ALA A 620 -37.61 23.50 8.67
C ALA A 620 -37.27 23.46 10.16
N HIS A 621 -37.25 22.27 10.74
CA HIS A 621 -36.90 22.10 12.15
C HIS A 621 -35.41 22.35 12.40
N PRO A 622 -34.98 22.73 13.62
CA PRO A 622 -33.56 22.77 13.96
C PRO A 622 -32.90 21.38 13.79
N GLY A 623 -31.70 21.34 13.24
CA GLY A 623 -30.95 20.10 12.99
C GLY A 623 -30.93 19.66 11.53
N ALA A 624 -30.74 18.36 11.30
CA ALA A 624 -30.72 17.78 9.96
C ALA A 624 -32.14 17.50 9.46
N ASN A 625 -32.49 18.06 8.31
CA ASN A 625 -33.79 17.87 7.66
C ASN A 625 -33.57 17.27 6.27
N PHE A 626 -34.42 16.31 5.91
CA PHE A 626 -34.40 15.65 4.60
C PHE A 626 -35.76 15.79 3.93
N ALA A 627 -35.74 16.08 2.63
CA ALA A 627 -36.93 16.09 1.78
C ALA A 627 -36.56 15.59 0.39
N GLU A 628 -37.59 15.23 -0.38
CA GLU A 628 -37.45 14.89 -1.79
C GLU A 628 -38.49 15.66 -2.61
N VAL A 629 -38.17 15.92 -3.87
CA VAL A 629 -39.19 16.18 -4.89
C VAL A 629 -39.40 14.90 -5.68
N LEU A 630 -40.59 14.31 -5.52
CA LEU A 630 -40.98 13.05 -6.14
C LEU A 630 -41.66 13.31 -7.48
N ALA A 631 -41.19 12.68 -8.55
CA ALA A 631 -41.82 12.74 -9.86
C ALA A 631 -42.65 11.48 -10.12
N TYR A 632 -43.96 11.63 -10.28
CA TYR A 632 -44.88 10.53 -10.58
C TYR A 632 -45.42 10.59 -12.00
N THR A 633 -45.57 9.41 -12.60
CA THR A 633 -46.44 9.23 -13.78
C THR A 633 -47.91 9.20 -13.35
N ALA A 634 -48.84 9.10 -14.30
CA ALA A 634 -50.26 8.92 -14.00
C ALA A 634 -50.54 7.68 -13.12
N ASN A 635 -49.75 6.61 -13.25
CA ASN A 635 -49.85 5.44 -12.40
C ASN A 635 -48.94 5.59 -11.16
N ARG A 636 -49.55 5.71 -9.99
CA ARG A 636 -48.84 5.85 -8.71
C ARG A 636 -48.43 4.53 -8.06
N ASP A 637 -49.06 3.42 -8.44
CA ASP A 637 -48.85 2.11 -7.81
C ASP A 637 -47.44 1.55 -8.07
N ILE A 638 -46.73 2.11 -9.04
CA ILE A 638 -45.36 1.75 -9.41
C ILE A 638 -44.30 2.67 -8.80
N GLY A 639 -44.71 3.56 -7.88
CA GLY A 639 -43.83 4.51 -7.19
C GLY A 639 -43.33 5.65 -8.08
N PRO A 640 -42.49 6.56 -7.55
CA PRO A 640 -41.94 7.65 -8.32
C PRO A 640 -40.94 7.17 -9.37
N LEU A 641 -40.82 7.96 -10.44
CA LEU A 641 -39.94 7.74 -11.59
C LEU A 641 -38.50 8.18 -11.30
N PHE A 642 -38.35 9.36 -10.70
CA PHE A 642 -37.10 9.87 -10.16
C PHE A 642 -37.38 10.73 -8.93
N ARG A 643 -36.32 11.01 -8.16
CA ARG A 643 -36.38 11.72 -6.87
C ARG A 643 -35.26 12.76 -6.84
N ILE A 644 -35.58 14.00 -6.52
CA ILE A 644 -34.57 15.05 -6.30
C ILE A 644 -34.33 15.14 -4.79
N PRO A 645 -33.18 14.68 -4.27
CA PRO A 645 -32.88 14.77 -2.86
C PRO A 645 -32.57 16.22 -2.46
N VAL A 646 -33.13 16.63 -1.32
CA VAL A 646 -32.94 17.94 -0.71
C VAL A 646 -32.59 17.75 0.76
N THR A 647 -31.37 18.09 1.13
CA THR A 647 -30.93 18.10 2.53
C THR A 647 -30.66 19.52 2.99
N LEU A 648 -31.17 19.85 4.18
CA LEU A 648 -30.97 21.12 4.84
C LEU A 648 -30.48 20.87 6.27
N ILE A 649 -29.30 21.38 6.60
CA ILE A 649 -28.85 21.47 7.98
C ILE A 649 -29.23 22.86 8.49
N ASN A 650 -30.15 22.91 9.44
CA ASN A 650 -30.53 24.13 10.13
C ASN A 650 -29.75 24.19 11.47
N PRO A 651 -28.58 24.84 11.52
CA PRO A 651 -27.74 24.82 12.71
C PRO A 651 -28.44 25.51 13.88
N SER A 652 -28.26 24.97 15.09
CA SER A 652 -28.69 25.69 16.29
C SER A 652 -27.73 26.86 16.53
N GLU A 653 -28.23 28.08 16.72
CA GLU A 653 -27.39 29.22 17.07
C GLU A 653 -26.76 28.99 18.46
N ILE A 654 -25.45 28.72 18.49
CA ILE A 654 -24.68 28.68 19.75
C ILE A 654 -23.66 29.81 19.67
N PHE A 655 -24.03 30.97 20.25
CA PHE A 655 -23.19 32.16 20.36
C PHE A 655 -22.43 32.22 21.70
N VAL A 656 -22.06 31.08 22.29
CA VAL A 656 -21.45 31.04 23.63
C VAL A 656 -20.12 30.31 23.61
N GLN A 657 -19.12 30.91 24.26
CA GLN A 657 -17.76 30.38 24.40
C GLN A 657 -17.69 29.06 25.19
N ASP A 658 -18.69 28.81 26.03
CA ASP A 658 -18.84 27.62 26.87
C ASP A 658 -20.29 27.13 26.75
N PHE A 659 -20.47 25.92 26.26
CA PHE A 659 -21.76 25.31 25.97
C PHE A 659 -21.95 24.08 26.85
N CYS A 660 -22.95 24.07 27.74
CA CYS A 660 -23.27 22.92 28.57
C CYS A 660 -24.70 22.44 28.27
N LYS A 661 -24.86 21.15 28.04
CA LYS A 661 -26.15 20.52 27.70
C LYS A 661 -26.28 19.16 28.38
N SER A 662 -27.46 18.87 28.90
CA SER A 662 -27.81 17.53 29.37
C SER A 662 -28.40 16.74 28.20
N LEU A 663 -27.88 15.53 27.98
CA LEU A 663 -28.28 14.59 26.96
C LEU A 663 -28.94 13.39 27.66
N GLU A 664 -30.17 13.09 27.28
CA GLU A 664 -30.90 11.92 27.76
C GLU A 664 -30.94 10.87 26.65
N PHE A 665 -30.35 9.70 26.91
CA PHE A 665 -30.45 8.52 26.07
C PHE A 665 -31.54 7.63 26.66
N LYS A 666 -32.72 7.65 26.04
CA LYS A 666 -33.82 6.75 26.36
C LYS A 666 -33.72 5.46 25.53
N SER A 667 -34.68 4.55 25.65
CA SER A 667 -34.71 3.30 24.88
C SER A 667 -34.62 3.55 23.36
N ASP A 668 -35.35 4.55 22.88
CA ASP A 668 -35.47 5.00 21.49
C ASP A 668 -34.32 5.94 21.03
N THR A 669 -33.78 6.77 21.92
CA THR A 669 -32.69 7.69 21.57
C THR A 669 -31.33 6.99 21.53
N LYS A 670 -30.82 6.72 20.32
CA LYS A 670 -29.51 6.09 20.09
C LYS A 670 -28.37 7.08 19.79
N LEU A 671 -28.71 8.27 19.28
CA LEU A 671 -27.75 9.24 18.77
C LEU A 671 -28.23 10.66 19.08
N HIS A 672 -27.36 11.47 19.68
CA HIS A 672 -27.51 12.92 19.75
C HIS A 672 -26.60 13.57 18.73
N ARG A 673 -27.18 14.36 17.82
CA ARG A 673 -26.46 15.09 16.77
C ARG A 673 -26.60 16.59 16.97
N HIS A 674 -25.47 17.28 16.97
CA HIS A 674 -25.41 18.73 17.15
C HIS A 674 -24.66 19.39 15.99
N PHE A 675 -25.29 20.36 15.33
CA PHE A 675 -24.64 21.21 14.34
C PHE A 675 -24.33 22.55 14.97
N ILE A 676 -23.04 22.84 15.10
CA ILE A 676 -22.50 23.97 15.85
C ILE A 676 -21.71 24.84 14.89
N HIS A 677 -22.11 26.11 14.75
CA HIS A 677 -21.29 27.07 14.03
C HIS A 677 -20.07 27.44 14.88
N ILE A 678 -18.87 27.27 14.34
CA ILE A 678 -17.64 27.60 15.03
C ILE A 678 -17.34 29.10 14.86
N PRO A 679 -17.26 29.89 15.94
CA PRO A 679 -16.96 31.32 15.86
C PRO A 679 -15.60 31.64 15.23
N GLU A 680 -15.45 32.89 14.79
CA GLU A 680 -14.19 33.43 14.31
C GLU A 680 -13.09 33.36 15.40
N GLY A 681 -11.88 32.97 14.99
CA GLY A 681 -10.69 32.93 15.87
C GLY A 681 -10.55 31.69 16.76
N VAL A 682 -11.53 30.77 16.75
CA VAL A 682 -11.43 29.46 17.42
C VAL A 682 -10.52 28.52 16.62
N THR A 683 -9.63 27.79 17.30
CA THR A 683 -8.73 26.80 16.68
C THR A 683 -8.84 25.40 17.29
N TRP A 684 -9.32 25.27 18.53
CA TRP A 684 -9.65 23.97 19.11
C TRP A 684 -10.79 24.08 20.13
N ALA A 685 -11.36 22.95 20.50
CA ALA A 685 -12.36 22.83 21.54
C ALA A 685 -12.03 21.69 22.51
N THR A 686 -12.48 21.81 23.74
CA THR A 686 -12.47 20.73 24.74
C THR A 686 -13.90 20.26 24.98
N LEU A 687 -14.13 18.96 24.78
CA LEU A 687 -15.40 18.28 25.04
C LEU A 687 -15.29 17.47 26.33
N GLU A 688 -16.05 17.86 27.34
CA GLU A 688 -16.18 17.14 28.60
C GLU A 688 -17.50 16.37 28.63
N LEU A 689 -17.42 15.09 28.97
CA LEU A 689 -18.53 14.16 29.09
C LEU A 689 -18.59 13.62 30.52
N LEU A 690 -19.67 13.93 31.24
CA LEU A 690 -19.91 13.50 32.61
C LEU A 690 -21.22 12.69 32.68
N PRO A 691 -21.17 11.36 32.79
CA PRO A 691 -22.37 10.55 33.01
C PRO A 691 -22.92 10.82 34.42
N LEU A 692 -24.17 11.27 34.48
CA LEU A 692 -24.89 11.55 35.73
C LEU A 692 -25.72 10.36 36.18
N GLU A 693 -26.28 9.60 35.22
CA GLU A 693 -27.09 8.42 35.48
C GLU A 693 -26.80 7.38 34.39
N ILE A 694 -26.62 6.12 34.81
CA ILE A 694 -26.53 4.96 33.92
C ILE A 694 -27.38 3.87 34.57
N GLU A 695 -28.44 3.43 33.89
CA GLU A 695 -29.35 2.41 34.41
C GLU A 695 -28.63 1.07 34.64
N ASP A 696 -28.71 0.56 35.87
CA ASP A 696 -28.19 -0.75 36.32
C ASP A 696 -26.70 -1.03 36.05
N ARG A 697 -25.87 0.00 35.81
CA ARG A 697 -24.43 -0.14 35.51
C ARG A 697 -23.59 1.00 36.07
N GLU A 698 -22.29 0.76 36.25
CA GLU A 698 -21.31 1.79 36.66
C GLU A 698 -20.58 2.44 35.48
N SER A 699 -20.75 1.91 34.26
CA SER A 699 -20.12 2.41 33.05
C SER A 699 -20.94 2.12 31.80
N THR A 700 -20.64 2.84 30.73
CA THR A 700 -21.33 2.77 29.43
C THR A 700 -20.35 3.05 28.30
N PHE A 701 -20.58 2.49 27.12
CA PHE A 701 -19.73 2.67 25.96
C PHE A 701 -20.38 3.62 24.94
N VAL A 702 -19.71 4.74 24.67
CA VAL A 702 -20.18 5.76 23.72
C VAL A 702 -19.20 5.93 22.57
N TYR A 703 -19.74 6.36 21.45
CA TYR A 703 -18.97 6.75 20.27
C TYR A 703 -19.14 8.25 20.04
N VAL A 704 -18.04 8.98 19.98
CA VAL A 704 -18.00 10.42 19.75
C VAL A 704 -17.43 10.66 18.36
N HIS A 705 -18.09 11.47 17.55
CA HIS A 705 -17.64 11.82 16.21
C HIS A 705 -17.88 13.31 15.94
N ALA A 706 -16.81 14.08 15.79
CA ALA A 706 -16.84 15.48 15.40
C ALA A 706 -16.30 15.63 13.96
N LEU A 707 -17.06 16.30 13.08
CA LEU A 707 -16.74 16.40 11.66
C LEU A 707 -17.05 17.79 11.10
N GLN A 708 -16.11 18.34 10.33
CA GLN A 708 -16.30 19.56 9.54
C GLN A 708 -16.03 19.28 8.06
N LEU A 709 -17.05 19.51 7.22
CA LEU A 709 -16.88 19.44 5.77
C LEU A 709 -16.22 20.71 5.26
N LEU A 710 -15.21 20.52 4.42
CA LEU A 710 -14.53 21.61 3.72
C LEU A 710 -14.79 21.48 2.21
N PRO A 711 -14.94 22.60 1.48
CA PRO A 711 -15.10 22.55 0.03
C PRO A 711 -13.95 21.79 -0.62
N GLU A 712 -14.29 20.85 -1.51
CA GLU A 712 -13.34 20.08 -2.32
C GLU A 712 -12.26 19.34 -1.52
N GLN A 713 -12.59 18.88 -0.32
CA GLN A 713 -11.71 18.06 0.50
C GLN A 713 -12.45 16.83 1.00
N SER A 714 -11.68 15.78 1.31
CA SER A 714 -12.23 14.57 1.92
C SER A 714 -12.85 14.89 3.28
N PHE A 715 -13.90 14.15 3.63
CA PHE A 715 -14.49 14.22 4.97
C PHE A 715 -13.49 13.81 6.07
N CYS A 716 -12.38 13.15 5.72
CA CYS A 716 -11.31 12.80 6.64
C CYS A 716 -10.41 13.99 7.04
N THR A 717 -10.43 15.11 6.31
CA THR A 717 -9.47 16.20 6.53
C THR A 717 -9.61 16.87 7.89
N ASN A 718 -10.85 17.09 8.36
CA ASN A 718 -11.09 17.53 9.73
C ASN A 718 -12.17 16.66 10.39
N ASN A 719 -11.71 15.49 10.80
CA ASN A 719 -12.52 14.43 11.40
C ASN A 719 -11.87 13.95 12.70
N PHE A 720 -12.64 13.94 13.76
CA PHE A 720 -12.30 13.31 15.02
C PHE A 720 -13.34 12.25 15.35
N ARG A 721 -12.91 11.01 15.54
CA ARG A 721 -13.79 9.91 15.97
C ARG A 721 -13.09 9.04 16.98
N THR A 722 -13.82 8.64 18.02
CA THR A 722 -13.28 7.80 19.08
C THR A 722 -14.41 7.10 19.84
N ALA A 723 -14.08 5.93 20.38
CA ALA A 723 -14.99 5.18 21.25
C ALA A 723 -14.43 5.20 22.68
N HIS A 724 -15.27 5.50 23.67
CA HIS A 724 -14.86 5.61 25.06
C HIS A 724 -15.82 4.90 26.00
N THR A 725 -15.26 4.21 26.98
CA THR A 725 -15.99 3.76 28.18
C THR A 725 -16.08 4.93 29.14
N LEU A 726 -17.28 5.43 29.38
CA LEU A 726 -17.54 6.46 30.39
C LEU A 726 -17.94 5.80 31.70
N LYS A 727 -17.40 6.29 32.82
CA LYS A 727 -17.74 5.83 34.18
C LYS A 727 -18.69 6.82 34.85
N LEU A 728 -19.66 6.31 35.59
CA LEU A 728 -20.62 7.13 36.34
C LEU A 728 -19.89 8.13 37.24
N ASN A 729 -20.33 9.39 37.23
CA ASN A 729 -19.75 10.50 38.00
C ASN A 729 -18.27 10.81 37.70
N SER A 730 -17.73 10.34 36.58
CA SER A 730 -16.36 10.63 36.14
C SER A 730 -16.35 11.40 34.83
N THR A 731 -15.69 12.57 34.83
CA THR A 731 -15.56 13.40 33.64
C THR A 731 -14.48 12.85 32.71
N THR A 732 -14.85 12.60 31.45
CA THR A 732 -13.92 12.33 30.35
C THR A 732 -13.74 13.59 29.52
N SER A 733 -12.50 13.99 29.26
CA SER A 733 -12.18 15.21 28.48
C SER A 733 -11.50 14.83 27.16
N LEU A 734 -12.00 15.37 26.06
CA LEU A 734 -11.53 15.12 24.69
C LEU A 734 -11.14 16.45 24.04
N SER A 735 -10.03 16.46 23.30
CA SER A 735 -9.56 17.64 22.56
C SER A 735 -9.91 17.52 21.08
N LEU A 736 -10.54 18.55 20.52
CA LEU A 736 -11.03 18.58 19.14
C LEU A 736 -10.34 19.72 18.38
N SER A 737 -9.72 19.42 17.23
CA SER A 737 -9.31 20.47 16.28
C SER A 737 -10.55 21.04 15.61
N VAL A 738 -10.69 22.36 15.53
CA VAL A 738 -11.85 22.99 14.90
C VAL A 738 -11.45 24.15 13.99
N ILE A 739 -12.27 24.40 12.99
CA ILE A 739 -12.06 25.43 11.98
C ILE A 739 -13.13 26.49 12.16
N ALA A 740 -12.67 27.71 12.41
CA ALA A 740 -13.51 28.90 12.49
C ALA A 740 -14.40 29.08 11.24
N ASN A 741 -15.54 29.74 11.44
CA ASN A 741 -16.52 30.09 10.41
C ASN A 741 -17.13 28.92 9.64
N ASN A 742 -16.99 27.69 10.14
CA ASN A 742 -17.55 26.48 9.56
C ASN A 742 -18.51 25.79 10.53
N THR A 743 -19.42 24.96 10.01
CA THR A 743 -20.32 24.15 10.84
C THR A 743 -19.61 22.85 11.25
N MET A 744 -19.42 22.65 12.55
CA MET A 744 -19.05 21.37 13.13
C MET A 744 -20.29 20.54 13.42
N GLU A 745 -20.29 19.31 12.95
CA GLU A 745 -21.20 18.28 13.41
C GLU A 745 -20.54 17.54 14.57
N LEU A 746 -21.25 17.41 15.70
CA LEU A 746 -20.82 16.65 16.86
C LEU A 746 -21.89 15.61 17.19
N ASP A 747 -21.53 14.37 16.98
CA ASP A 747 -22.36 13.19 17.22
C ASP A 747 -21.88 12.47 18.48
N ILE A 748 -22.81 12.20 19.40
CA ILE A 748 -22.59 11.33 20.55
C ILE A 748 -23.60 10.19 20.44
N ALA A 749 -23.10 9.01 20.09
CA ALA A 749 -23.90 7.81 19.91
C ALA A 749 -23.67 6.84 21.07
N ARG A 750 -24.75 6.20 21.52
CA ARG A 750 -24.64 4.99 22.32
C ARG A 750 -24.18 3.86 21.40
N TRP A 751 -23.23 3.05 21.86
CA TRP A 751 -22.78 1.91 21.07
C TRP A 751 -23.93 0.92 20.82
N TRP A 752 -23.92 0.25 19.66
CA TRP A 752 -25.06 -0.55 19.21
C TRP A 752 -25.45 -1.71 20.14
N THR A 753 -24.54 -2.22 20.98
CA THR A 753 -24.85 -3.27 21.98
C THR A 753 -25.35 -2.72 23.32
N GLU A 754 -25.26 -1.41 23.55
CA GLU A 754 -25.58 -0.80 24.84
C GLU A 754 -27.09 -0.56 25.00
N SER A 755 -27.59 -0.87 26.20
CA SER A 755 -29.00 -0.80 26.60
C SER A 755 -29.17 0.07 27.85
N GLY A 756 -30.42 0.35 28.24
CA GLY A 756 -30.73 1.10 29.46
C GLY A 756 -30.64 2.62 29.31
N ASN A 757 -31.38 3.35 30.12
CA ASN A 757 -31.44 4.79 30.14
C ASN A 757 -30.11 5.37 30.65
N MET A 758 -29.68 6.47 30.06
CA MET A 758 -28.47 7.18 30.48
C MET A 758 -28.69 8.68 30.40
N LYS A 759 -28.22 9.40 31.42
CA LYS A 759 -28.15 10.85 31.44
C LYS A 759 -26.70 11.29 31.43
N LEU A 760 -26.33 12.07 30.42
CA LEU A 760 -24.97 12.55 30.18
C LEU A 760 -24.97 14.07 30.20
N GLN A 761 -24.09 14.69 30.98
CA GLN A 761 -23.80 16.10 30.86
C GLN A 761 -22.64 16.28 29.88
N MET A 762 -22.88 17.06 28.83
CA MET A 762 -21.89 17.46 27.84
C MET A 762 -21.53 18.92 28.05
N ARG A 763 -20.24 19.23 28.14
CA ARG A 763 -19.73 20.60 28.11
C ARG A 763 -18.71 20.76 26.99
N LEU A 764 -18.87 21.78 26.17
CA LEU A 764 -17.98 22.10 25.06
C LEU A 764 -17.42 23.51 25.25
N GLN A 765 -16.10 23.63 25.34
CA GLN A 765 -15.41 24.88 25.56
C GLN A 765 -14.53 25.22 24.37
N PHE A 766 -14.63 26.44 23.85
CA PHE A 766 -13.87 26.89 22.69
C PHE A 766 -12.69 27.75 23.07
N PHE A 767 -11.57 27.49 22.41
CA PHE A 767 -10.32 28.22 22.63
C PHE A 767 -9.75 28.74 21.31
N GLY A 768 -9.07 29.87 21.41
CA GLY A 768 -8.50 30.58 20.26
C GLY A 768 -6.99 30.70 20.34
N GLY A 769 -6.39 31.12 19.23
CA GLY A 769 -4.94 31.21 19.08
C GLY A 769 -4.54 30.83 17.67
N SER A 770 -4.97 31.65 16.71
CA SER A 770 -4.72 31.43 15.29
C SER A 770 -3.59 32.33 14.78
N ILE A 771 -3.06 31.98 13.61
CA ILE A 771 -2.15 32.86 12.86
C ILE A 771 -2.98 33.57 11.79
N SER A 772 -3.23 34.86 11.94
CA SER A 772 -4.19 35.59 11.10
C SER A 772 -3.73 35.81 9.66
N ASN A 773 -2.42 35.76 9.40
CA ASN A 773 -1.86 35.96 8.06
C ASN A 773 -1.56 34.65 7.30
N ILE A 774 -2.04 33.50 7.80
CA ILE A 774 -1.88 32.20 7.16
C ILE A 774 -3.25 31.53 7.08
N SER A 775 -3.62 31.04 5.90
CA SER A 775 -4.88 30.33 5.70
C SER A 775 -4.84 28.95 6.34
N TYR A 776 -5.99 28.45 6.79
CA TYR A 776 -6.09 27.10 7.35
C TYR A 776 -5.55 26.05 6.36
N ASN A 777 -4.82 25.06 6.89
CA ASN A 777 -4.18 23.98 6.13
C ASN A 777 -3.14 24.45 5.08
N THR A 778 -2.67 25.70 5.14
CA THR A 778 -1.53 26.14 4.33
C THR A 778 -0.24 26.00 5.13
N SER A 779 0.79 25.48 4.46
CA SER A 779 2.12 25.39 5.05
C SER A 779 2.74 26.79 5.15
N ILE A 780 3.37 27.09 6.29
CA ILE A 780 4.17 28.31 6.42
C ILE A 780 5.38 28.20 5.49
N ALA A 781 5.46 29.05 4.47
CA ALA A 781 6.59 29.10 3.55
C ALA A 781 7.70 30.00 4.11
N HIS A 782 8.83 29.41 4.50
CA HIS A 782 10.01 30.15 4.93
C HIS A 782 11.08 30.12 3.82
N ASN A 783 11.48 31.28 3.30
CA ASN A 783 12.41 31.38 2.15
C ASN A 783 13.89 31.13 2.52
N GLY A 784 14.18 31.03 3.81
CA GLY A 784 15.50 30.74 4.35
C GLY A 784 16.49 31.90 4.31
N ILE A 785 16.06 33.09 3.89
CA ILE A 785 16.92 34.28 3.76
C ILE A 785 16.57 35.30 4.83
N THR A 786 15.27 35.59 4.98
CA THR A 786 14.78 36.67 5.84
C THR A 786 13.83 36.12 6.90
N PRO A 787 13.81 36.70 8.12
CA PRO A 787 12.82 36.32 9.11
C PRO A 787 11.39 36.46 8.59
N VAL A 788 10.54 35.48 8.91
CA VAL A 788 9.11 35.49 8.50
C VAL A 788 8.26 36.00 9.65
N LYS A 789 7.47 37.05 9.40
CA LYS A 789 6.52 37.60 10.37
C LYS A 789 5.24 36.76 10.41
N LEU A 790 4.90 36.25 11.59
CA LEU A 790 3.65 35.60 11.92
C LEU A 790 2.80 36.53 12.79
N MET A 791 1.54 36.71 12.44
CA MET A 791 0.61 37.50 13.25
C MET A 791 -0.26 36.56 14.07
N LEU A 792 0.10 36.36 15.34
CA LEU A 792 -0.79 35.66 16.26
C LEU A 792 -1.99 36.54 16.57
N TYR A 793 -3.14 35.89 16.68
CA TYR A 793 -4.40 36.53 16.92
C TYR A 793 -5.22 35.72 17.91
N ASN A 794 -5.69 36.39 18.96
CA ASN A 794 -6.62 35.82 19.92
C ASN A 794 -7.78 36.77 20.17
N HIS A 795 -9.01 36.25 20.06
CA HIS A 795 -10.25 36.99 20.29
C HIS A 795 -11.04 36.48 21.51
N LEU A 796 -10.61 35.36 22.11
CA LEU A 796 -11.34 34.67 23.16
C LEU A 796 -10.68 34.90 24.53
N THR A 797 -10.69 33.88 25.39
CA THR A 797 -10.02 33.92 26.68
C THR A 797 -8.50 33.94 26.50
N PRO A 798 -7.77 34.52 27.46
CA PRO A 798 -6.32 34.48 27.45
C PRO A 798 -5.79 33.03 27.41
N VAL A 799 -4.81 32.75 26.54
CA VAL A 799 -4.23 31.42 26.33
C VAL A 799 -2.73 31.47 26.60
N ASN A 800 -2.22 30.46 27.31
CA ASN A 800 -0.79 30.29 27.51
C ASN A 800 -0.13 29.77 26.23
N ILE A 801 0.81 30.53 25.69
CA ILE A 801 1.58 30.14 24.51
C ILE A 801 3.01 29.71 24.87
N SER A 802 3.55 28.79 24.08
CA SER A 802 4.94 28.37 24.09
C SER A 802 5.33 28.00 22.66
N PRO A 803 5.53 28.99 21.77
CA PRO A 803 5.84 28.74 20.36
C PRO A 803 7.10 27.92 20.17
N GLU A 804 6.98 26.83 19.42
CA GLU A 804 8.05 25.89 19.10
C GLU A 804 7.90 25.46 17.64
N MET A 805 8.96 25.64 16.85
CA MET A 805 9.02 25.19 15.47
C MET A 805 10.07 24.10 15.32
N LYS A 806 9.69 22.95 14.76
CA LYS A 806 10.58 21.82 14.48
C LYS A 806 10.47 21.41 13.02
N LEU A 807 11.60 21.25 12.36
CA LEU A 807 11.72 20.60 11.05
C LEU A 807 12.22 19.17 11.26
N THR A 808 11.54 18.19 10.66
CA THR A 808 11.72 16.76 10.94
C THR A 808 11.99 15.93 9.68
N SER A 809 11.77 16.49 8.49
CA SER A 809 12.05 15.83 7.23
C SER A 809 12.66 16.76 6.19
N ALA A 810 13.41 16.19 5.26
CA ALA A 810 13.98 16.85 4.09
C ALA A 810 13.36 16.25 2.83
N LYS A 811 12.78 17.09 1.98
CA LYS A 811 12.14 16.71 0.71
C LYS A 811 13.03 17.11 -0.46
N THR A 812 13.37 16.12 -1.28
CA THR A 812 14.16 16.30 -2.51
C THR A 812 13.29 15.97 -3.71
N THR A 813 13.36 16.81 -4.75
CA THR A 813 12.59 16.65 -5.98
C THR A 813 13.47 16.03 -7.06
N TYR A 814 12.96 15.01 -7.75
CA TYR A 814 13.62 14.29 -8.82
C TYR A 814 12.83 14.41 -10.12
N LEU A 815 13.54 14.61 -11.23
CA LEU A 815 13.01 14.51 -12.59
C LEU A 815 13.22 13.10 -13.12
N PRO A 816 12.36 12.62 -14.03
CA PRO A 816 12.53 11.30 -14.63
C PRO A 816 13.80 11.29 -15.49
N THR A 817 14.54 10.19 -15.43
CA THR A 817 15.74 9.95 -16.25
C THR A 817 15.39 9.37 -17.61
N GLU A 818 14.30 8.60 -17.68
CA GLU A 818 13.76 7.98 -18.89
C GLU A 818 12.24 7.83 -18.74
N TYR A 819 11.56 7.71 -19.87
CA TYR A 819 10.14 7.39 -19.91
C TYR A 819 9.80 6.52 -21.11
N ASN A 820 8.73 5.73 -21.00
CA ASN A 820 8.19 4.93 -22.09
C ASN A 820 6.65 4.91 -22.03
N ILE A 821 5.98 4.91 -23.19
CA ILE A 821 4.51 4.80 -23.27
C ILE A 821 4.16 3.64 -24.19
N GLU A 822 3.50 2.64 -23.63
CA GLU A 822 3.13 1.41 -24.34
C GLU A 822 1.64 1.10 -24.21
N PRO A 823 1.03 0.47 -25.25
CA PRO A 823 -0.32 -0.05 -25.13
C PRO A 823 -0.34 -1.20 -24.12
N LEU A 824 -1.35 -1.23 -23.25
CA LEU A 824 -1.54 -2.34 -22.34
C LEU A 824 -2.00 -3.59 -23.09
N PRO A 825 -1.64 -4.79 -22.59
CA PRO A 825 -2.07 -6.05 -23.19
C PRO A 825 -3.58 -6.18 -23.36
N GLU A 826 -4.03 -6.97 -24.35
CA GLU A 826 -5.44 -7.10 -24.76
C GLU A 826 -6.39 -7.36 -23.59
N HIS A 827 -6.00 -8.22 -22.65
CA HIS A 827 -6.83 -8.60 -21.52
C HIS A 827 -7.20 -7.41 -20.58
N TYR A 828 -6.49 -6.27 -20.63
CA TYR A 828 -6.86 -5.04 -19.91
C TYR A 828 -7.89 -4.17 -20.65
N ASN A 829 -8.19 -4.49 -21.90
CA ASN A 829 -9.03 -3.70 -22.79
C ASN A 829 -10.34 -4.41 -23.09
N ILE A 830 -11.42 -3.64 -23.18
CA ILE A 830 -12.72 -4.16 -23.62
C ILE A 830 -12.68 -4.25 -25.16
N PRO A 831 -13.00 -5.41 -25.77
CA PRO A 831 -13.00 -5.54 -27.23
C PRO A 831 -13.86 -4.47 -27.92
N GLY A 832 -13.27 -3.77 -28.89
CA GLY A 832 -13.95 -2.72 -29.65
C GLY A 832 -13.97 -1.33 -28.99
N GLU A 833 -13.39 -1.18 -27.79
CA GLU A 833 -13.17 0.13 -27.16
C GLU A 833 -11.73 0.64 -27.35
N LEU A 834 -11.45 1.86 -26.85
CA LEU A 834 -10.10 2.44 -26.85
C LEU A 834 -9.14 1.59 -26.01
N CYS A 835 -7.95 1.36 -26.56
CA CYS A 835 -6.84 0.72 -25.85
C CYS A 835 -6.36 1.62 -24.72
N HIS A 836 -6.14 1.05 -23.53
CA HIS A 836 -5.41 1.72 -22.47
C HIS A 836 -3.91 1.70 -22.77
N TYR A 837 -3.23 2.76 -22.36
CA TYR A 837 -1.79 2.91 -22.43
C TYR A 837 -1.22 3.05 -21.02
N GLU A 838 0.02 2.61 -20.83
CA GLU A 838 0.78 2.80 -19.60
C GLU A 838 2.01 3.65 -19.90
N LEU A 839 2.19 4.72 -19.14
CA LEU A 839 3.39 5.52 -19.05
C LEU A 839 4.24 4.99 -17.89
N SER A 840 5.43 4.51 -18.21
CA SER A 840 6.46 4.16 -17.23
C SER A 840 7.50 5.27 -17.14
N LEU A 841 7.65 5.86 -15.97
CA LEU A 841 8.66 6.87 -15.65
C LEU A 841 9.72 6.28 -14.72
N THR A 842 11.00 6.38 -15.08
CA THR A 842 12.09 5.93 -14.22
C THR A 842 12.81 7.12 -13.59
N TYR A 843 13.13 7.01 -12.31
CA TYR A 843 13.87 8.00 -11.54
C TYR A 843 15.08 7.37 -10.87
N SER A 844 16.16 8.13 -10.74
CA SER A 844 17.32 7.77 -9.92
C SER A 844 17.33 8.62 -8.66
N ILE A 845 17.02 8.02 -7.51
CA ILE A 845 16.98 8.73 -6.22
C ILE A 845 18.22 8.40 -5.40
N THR A 846 18.76 9.41 -4.70
CA THR A 846 19.88 9.23 -3.78
C THR A 846 19.41 9.42 -2.34
N VAL A 847 19.68 8.44 -1.50
CA VAL A 847 19.39 8.46 -0.05
C VAL A 847 20.69 8.66 0.71
N ASN A 848 20.72 9.63 1.63
CA ASN A 848 21.96 10.11 2.23
C ASN A 848 22.24 9.54 3.62
N GLY A 849 21.19 9.14 4.33
CA GLY A 849 21.26 8.50 5.65
C GLY A 849 20.59 7.14 5.67
N LYS A 850 20.77 6.38 6.75
CA LYS A 850 19.99 5.17 7.00
C LYS A 850 18.69 5.58 7.68
N GLY A 851 17.53 5.29 7.07
CA GLY A 851 16.26 5.67 7.68
C GLY A 851 15.03 5.43 6.82
N ALA A 852 13.87 5.77 7.39
CA ALA A 852 12.59 5.71 6.72
C ALA A 852 12.48 6.85 5.69
N VAL A 853 12.13 6.45 4.46
CA VAL A 853 11.94 7.31 3.31
C VAL A 853 10.51 7.11 2.78
N THR A 854 9.94 8.19 2.28
CA THR A 854 8.64 8.17 1.59
C THR A 854 8.80 8.79 0.21
N VAL A 855 8.26 8.11 -0.81
CA VAL A 855 8.32 8.52 -2.21
C VAL A 855 6.89 8.78 -2.69
N TYR A 856 6.65 9.85 -3.45
CA TYR A 856 5.31 10.15 -3.98
C TYR A 856 5.34 11.09 -5.19
N CYS A 857 4.30 10.98 -6.02
CA CYS A 857 4.04 11.89 -7.14
C CYS A 857 3.03 12.98 -6.69
N PRO A 858 3.46 14.24 -6.49
CA PRO A 858 2.62 15.26 -5.82
C PRO A 858 1.28 15.56 -6.49
N ILE A 859 1.22 15.47 -7.82
CA ILE A 859 0.02 15.81 -8.59
C ILE A 859 -1.04 14.69 -8.57
N LEU A 860 -0.66 13.45 -8.23
CA LEU A 860 -1.57 12.29 -8.22
C LEU A 860 -1.84 11.78 -6.80
N ASP A 861 -0.87 11.91 -5.89
CA ASP A 861 -0.82 11.25 -4.57
C ASP A 861 -2.13 11.24 -3.78
N SER A 862 -2.82 12.38 -3.70
CA SER A 862 -3.99 12.51 -2.82
C SER A 862 -5.30 11.94 -3.39
N LEU A 863 -5.28 11.32 -4.57
CA LEU A 863 -6.45 10.89 -5.33
C LEU A 863 -6.39 9.39 -5.66
N LEU A 864 -7.44 8.64 -5.31
CA LEU A 864 -7.59 7.22 -5.68
C LEU A 864 -8.68 7.06 -6.74
N TYR A 865 -9.95 7.12 -6.34
CA TYR A 865 -11.11 6.89 -7.20
C TYR A 865 -11.39 8.06 -8.15
N GLU A 866 -11.19 9.28 -7.65
CA GLU A 866 -11.43 10.53 -8.34
C GLU A 866 -10.29 10.96 -9.26
N ASN A 867 -9.23 10.15 -9.32
CA ASN A 867 -8.07 10.41 -10.14
C ASN A 867 -8.45 10.38 -11.65
N PRO A 868 -8.07 11.39 -12.44
CA PRO A 868 -8.30 11.38 -13.88
C PRO A 868 -7.49 10.31 -14.63
N PHE A 869 -6.48 9.71 -13.99
CA PHE A 869 -5.67 8.61 -14.52
C PHE A 869 -6.01 7.29 -13.82
N GLY A 870 -5.70 6.19 -14.49
CA GLY A 870 -6.08 4.84 -14.11
C GLY A 870 -5.04 4.08 -13.30
N SER A 871 -3.89 4.70 -12.99
CA SER A 871 -2.84 4.14 -12.12
C SER A 871 -1.88 5.25 -11.69
N GLN A 872 -1.19 5.05 -10.56
CA GLN A 872 -0.08 5.89 -10.09
C GLN A 872 0.94 5.10 -9.23
N MET A 873 0.96 3.78 -9.36
CA MET A 873 1.81 2.93 -8.53
C MET A 873 3.28 3.20 -8.78
N TRP A 874 4.08 3.22 -7.72
CA TRP A 874 5.52 3.37 -7.79
C TRP A 874 6.26 2.22 -7.09
N PHE A 875 7.43 1.86 -7.63
CA PHE A 875 8.24 0.72 -7.21
C PHE A 875 9.69 1.15 -7.02
N VAL A 876 10.28 0.88 -5.85
CA VAL A 876 11.67 1.23 -5.52
C VAL A 876 12.55 -0.02 -5.58
N TYR A 877 13.63 0.07 -6.34
CA TYR A 877 14.58 -1.01 -6.57
C TYR A 877 16.01 -0.62 -6.18
N ASP A 878 16.78 -1.61 -5.74
CA ASP A 878 18.22 -1.48 -5.54
C ASP A 878 19.02 -1.63 -6.85
N SER A 879 20.35 -1.60 -6.77
CA SER A 879 21.24 -1.80 -7.92
C SER A 879 21.20 -3.21 -8.52
N ASN A 880 20.69 -4.20 -7.76
CA ASN A 880 20.52 -5.58 -8.18
C ASN A 880 19.11 -5.86 -8.73
N LYS A 881 18.29 -4.82 -8.92
CA LYS A 881 16.87 -4.91 -9.33
C LYS A 881 15.97 -5.58 -8.29
N GLN A 882 16.44 -5.73 -7.05
CA GLN A 882 15.63 -6.22 -5.94
C GLN A 882 14.56 -5.18 -5.59
N LEU A 883 13.31 -5.62 -5.49
CA LEU A 883 12.21 -4.75 -5.04
C LEU A 883 12.33 -4.48 -3.54
N LEU A 884 12.46 -3.21 -3.16
CA LEU A 884 12.60 -2.76 -1.77
C LEU A 884 11.31 -2.16 -1.18
N GLY A 885 10.44 -1.62 -2.03
CA GLY A 885 9.14 -1.14 -1.59
C GLY A 885 8.26 -0.61 -2.71
N VAL A 886 6.97 -0.53 -2.42
CA VAL A 886 5.91 -0.14 -3.36
C VAL A 886 4.99 0.85 -2.65
N GLY A 887 4.38 1.75 -3.40
CA GLY A 887 3.27 2.55 -2.93
C GLY A 887 2.36 3.03 -4.05
N ASP A 888 1.32 3.74 -3.63
CA ASP A 888 0.22 4.22 -4.47
C ASP A 888 -0.35 5.52 -3.85
N ALA A 889 -1.64 5.79 -3.99
CA ALA A 889 -2.34 6.93 -3.37
C ALA A 889 -2.02 7.07 -1.87
N PHE A 890 -1.96 8.32 -1.39
CA PHE A 890 -1.73 8.71 0.00
C PHE A 890 -0.33 8.37 0.51
N SER A 891 0.65 8.28 -0.39
CA SER A 891 2.04 8.10 -0.03
C SER A 891 2.56 9.29 0.80
N SER A 892 2.17 10.53 0.50
CA SER A 892 2.65 11.71 1.25
C SER A 892 2.20 11.78 2.71
N ASP A 893 1.11 11.08 3.07
CA ASP A 893 0.64 10.92 4.46
C ASP A 893 1.51 9.94 5.27
N GLY A 894 2.51 9.35 4.63
CA GLY A 894 3.41 8.36 5.24
C GLY A 894 2.78 6.98 5.37
N ARG A 895 1.77 6.67 4.54
CA ARG A 895 1.16 5.33 4.44
C ARG A 895 2.18 4.27 4.01
N TYR A 896 3.07 4.63 3.08
CA TYR A 896 4.17 3.78 2.62
C TYR A 896 5.52 4.36 3.08
N LYS A 897 6.11 3.72 4.09
CA LYS A 897 7.45 4.06 4.60
C LYS A 897 8.40 2.91 4.30
N ILE A 898 9.49 3.23 3.61
CA ILE A 898 10.51 2.24 3.21
C ILE A 898 11.80 2.59 3.92
N ASN A 899 12.42 1.59 4.55
CA ASN A 899 13.72 1.78 5.16
C ASN A 899 14.80 1.54 4.11
N LEU A 900 15.48 2.60 3.70
CA LEU A 900 16.55 2.54 2.72
C LEU A 900 17.91 2.78 3.40
N TYR A 901 18.93 2.11 2.89
CA TYR A 901 20.32 2.38 3.26
C TYR A 901 20.86 3.54 2.43
N LYS A 902 22.03 4.06 2.81
CA LYS A 902 22.69 5.12 2.05
C LYS A 902 23.11 4.57 0.69
N GLY A 903 22.60 5.15 -0.39
CA GLY A 903 22.83 4.62 -1.73
C GLY A 903 22.00 5.32 -2.80
N THR A 904 22.11 4.82 -4.03
CA THR A 904 21.27 5.23 -5.15
C THR A 904 20.31 4.11 -5.48
N PHE A 905 19.04 4.46 -5.71
CA PHE A 905 17.94 3.55 -5.98
C PHE A 905 17.21 3.96 -7.25
N THR A 906 16.61 2.98 -7.91
CA THR A 906 15.78 3.19 -9.10
C THR A 906 14.32 3.20 -8.69
N VAL A 907 13.54 4.18 -9.13
CA VAL A 907 12.09 4.21 -8.91
C VAL A 907 11.38 4.16 -10.24
N HIS A 908 10.47 3.21 -10.42
CA HIS A 908 9.54 3.19 -11.55
C HIS A 908 8.17 3.71 -11.09
N LEU A 909 7.55 4.64 -11.82
CA LEU A 909 6.20 5.14 -11.60
C LEU A 909 5.34 4.80 -12.83
N LEU A 910 4.23 4.09 -12.61
CA LEU A 910 3.35 3.55 -13.65
C LEU A 910 2.01 4.30 -13.66
N ILE A 911 1.70 4.97 -14.77
CA ILE A 911 0.50 5.79 -14.94
C ILE A 911 -0.29 5.29 -16.14
N MET A 912 -1.58 4.97 -15.96
CA MET A 912 -2.44 4.44 -17.03
C MET A 912 -3.46 5.49 -17.49
N ASN A 913 -3.79 5.50 -18.79
CA ASN A 913 -4.90 6.29 -19.34
C ASN A 913 -5.44 5.68 -20.64
N ASP A 914 -6.67 5.99 -21.04
CA ASP A 914 -7.22 5.63 -22.37
C ASP A 914 -6.81 6.64 -23.48
N SER A 915 -6.11 7.72 -23.10
CA SER A 915 -5.57 8.74 -23.98
C SER A 915 -4.04 8.84 -23.88
N ARG A 916 -3.35 8.51 -24.96
CA ARG A 916 -1.89 8.68 -25.09
C ARG A 916 -1.46 10.14 -24.92
N ASP A 917 -2.19 11.08 -25.51
CA ASP A 917 -1.88 12.52 -25.43
C ASP A 917 -1.91 13.05 -23.98
N GLN A 918 -2.79 12.50 -23.14
CA GLN A 918 -2.84 12.86 -21.71
C GLN A 918 -1.63 12.32 -20.94
N LEU A 919 -1.11 11.16 -21.32
CA LEU A 919 0.12 10.61 -20.74
C LEU A 919 1.37 11.39 -21.19
N ASP A 920 1.41 11.85 -22.45
CA ASP A 920 2.52 12.66 -22.95
C ASP A 920 2.74 13.94 -22.11
N TYR A 921 1.67 14.52 -21.57
CA TYR A 921 1.75 15.67 -20.64
C TYR A 921 2.47 15.35 -19.32
N LEU A 922 2.48 14.08 -18.91
CA LEU A 922 3.06 13.63 -17.65
C LEU A 922 4.51 13.13 -17.77
N THR A 923 5.09 13.13 -18.97
CA THR A 923 6.46 12.64 -19.24
C THR A 923 7.56 13.34 -18.43
N ASN A 924 7.31 14.57 -17.99
CA ASN A 924 8.23 15.37 -17.16
C ASN A 924 7.76 15.53 -15.71
N THR A 925 6.84 14.68 -15.25
CA THR A 925 6.28 14.76 -13.89
C THR A 925 7.36 14.51 -12.84
N VAL A 926 7.37 15.34 -11.80
CA VAL A 926 8.35 15.22 -10.71
C VAL A 926 7.95 14.16 -9.68
N LEU A 927 8.97 13.54 -9.08
CA LEU A 927 8.85 12.66 -7.94
C LEU A 927 9.46 13.33 -6.71
N ILE A 928 8.80 13.26 -5.54
CA ILE A 928 9.35 13.75 -4.28
C ILE A 928 9.79 12.57 -3.43
N CYS A 929 11.02 12.64 -2.94
CA CYS A 929 11.57 11.75 -1.91
C CYS A 929 11.69 12.53 -0.60
N SER A 930 11.03 12.06 0.46
CA SER A 930 11.03 12.65 1.80
C SER A 930 11.84 11.78 2.75
N GLU A 931 13.00 12.26 3.19
CA GLU A 931 13.88 11.61 4.15
C GLU A 931 13.63 12.18 5.56
N LYS A 932 13.57 11.32 6.58
CA LYS A 932 13.54 11.78 7.98
C LYS A 932 14.91 12.33 8.39
N ILE A 933 14.94 13.49 9.05
CA ILE A 933 16.17 14.11 9.58
C ILE A 933 16.09 14.30 11.09
N SER A 934 17.23 14.56 11.72
CA SER A 934 17.27 15.00 13.12
C SER A 934 16.53 16.33 13.28
N ASP A 935 15.73 16.47 14.34
CA ASP A 935 14.92 17.66 14.59
C ASP A 935 15.76 18.95 14.56
N ILE A 936 15.40 19.86 13.66
CA ILE A 936 15.99 21.21 13.59
C ILE A 936 14.98 22.20 14.16
N SER A 937 15.31 22.76 15.33
CA SER A 937 14.52 23.82 15.95
C SER A 937 14.91 25.21 15.42
N LEU A 938 13.92 26.00 14.99
CA LEU A 938 14.14 27.39 14.58
C LEU A 938 13.94 28.35 15.76
N PRO A 939 14.77 29.40 15.86
CA PRO A 939 14.55 30.44 16.85
C PRO A 939 13.33 31.29 16.49
N ILE A 940 12.56 31.68 17.50
CA ILE A 940 11.38 32.55 17.37
C ILE A 940 11.61 33.80 18.22
N TYR A 941 11.25 34.96 17.68
CA TYR A 941 11.49 36.29 18.26
C TYR A 941 10.18 37.08 18.39
N ASP A 942 10.08 37.99 19.36
CA ASP A 942 8.89 38.84 19.61
C ASP A 942 8.95 40.20 18.91
N ASN A 943 10.13 40.58 18.42
CA ASN A 943 10.35 41.82 17.69
C ASN A 943 11.34 41.61 16.53
N TYR A 944 11.27 42.52 15.56
CA TYR A 944 12.03 42.41 14.31
C TYR A 944 13.54 42.59 14.54
N GLU A 945 13.95 43.55 15.37
CA GLU A 945 15.36 43.84 15.63
C GLU A 945 16.09 42.65 16.26
N ALA A 946 15.48 42.03 17.27
CA ALA A 946 15.95 40.79 17.90
C ALA A 946 16.12 39.64 16.89
N SER A 947 15.19 39.52 15.93
CA SER A 947 15.26 38.48 14.89
C SER A 947 16.44 38.65 13.93
N ILE A 948 16.90 39.88 13.72
CA ILE A 948 18.05 40.21 12.86
C ILE A 948 19.37 40.09 13.64
N LEU A 949 19.40 40.60 14.87
CA LEU A 949 20.59 40.54 15.73
C LEU A 949 20.82 39.15 16.35
N ALA A 950 19.85 38.24 16.20
CA ALA A 950 19.82 36.93 16.83
C ALA A 950 19.95 36.97 18.37
N ASP A 951 19.59 38.10 18.98
CA ASP A 951 19.65 38.38 20.42
C ASP A 951 18.23 38.29 21.03
N GLY A 952 18.12 37.88 22.29
CA GLY A 952 16.82 37.86 22.99
C GLY A 952 15.76 36.91 22.38
N LYS A 953 16.11 35.64 22.12
CA LYS A 953 15.14 34.60 21.70
C LYS A 953 13.94 34.58 22.65
N VAL A 954 12.74 34.29 22.15
CA VAL A 954 11.51 34.11 22.96
C VAL A 954 11.57 32.82 23.81
N ALA A 955 12.78 32.29 24.08
CA ALA A 955 12.99 31.11 24.90
C ALA A 955 12.27 31.27 26.24
N GLN A 956 11.16 30.54 26.38
CA GLN A 956 10.48 30.23 27.64
C GLN A 956 9.81 31.37 28.42
N LYS A 957 9.60 32.57 27.87
CA LYS A 957 8.64 33.50 28.48
C LYS A 957 7.22 33.02 28.18
N THR A 958 6.63 32.30 29.14
CA THR A 958 5.19 32.00 29.13
C THR A 958 4.46 33.35 29.16
N SER A 959 4.01 33.83 28.00
CA SER A 959 3.18 35.01 27.90
C SER A 959 1.72 34.56 27.83
N ASN A 960 0.89 35.22 28.63
CA ASN A 960 -0.55 35.06 28.52
C ASN A 960 -1.01 35.87 27.30
N LEU A 961 -1.47 35.20 26.26
CA LEU A 961 -1.93 35.85 25.03
C LEU A 961 -3.32 36.42 25.28
N SER A 962 -3.39 37.67 25.73
CA SER A 962 -4.64 38.42 25.87
C SER A 962 -5.29 38.68 24.50
N ARG A 963 -6.47 39.33 24.49
CA ARG A 963 -7.15 39.69 23.24
C ARG A 963 -6.31 40.68 22.43
N GLY A 964 -6.09 40.39 21.15
CA GLY A 964 -5.37 41.28 20.23
C GLY A 964 -4.45 40.56 19.25
N PHE A 965 -3.61 41.35 18.58
CA PHE A 965 -2.60 40.90 17.62
C PHE A 965 -1.20 40.94 18.21
N TYR A 966 -0.45 39.86 18.03
CA TYR A 966 0.90 39.70 18.57
C TYR A 966 1.84 39.24 17.46
N PRO A 967 2.80 40.08 17.03
CA PRO A 967 3.76 39.69 16.03
C PRO A 967 4.79 38.71 16.62
N LEU A 968 5.05 37.63 15.90
CA LEU A 968 6.21 36.76 16.10
C LEU A 968 7.05 36.75 14.82
N TYR A 969 8.35 36.55 14.96
CA TYR A 969 9.28 36.48 13.84
C TYR A 969 10.00 35.13 13.89
N LEU A 970 9.83 34.31 12.87
CA LEU A 970 10.61 33.09 12.66
C LEU A 970 11.98 33.47 12.15
N GLY A 971 13.04 33.09 12.84
CA GLY A 971 14.42 33.35 12.41
C GLY A 971 14.93 32.38 11.35
N VAL A 972 16.18 32.58 10.94
CA VAL A 972 16.87 31.76 9.93
C VAL A 972 17.66 30.63 10.60
N ILE A 973 17.78 29.47 9.94
CA ILE A 973 18.59 28.35 10.43
C ILE A 973 20.07 28.71 10.28
N PRO A 974 20.91 28.56 11.33
CA PRO A 974 22.36 28.73 11.20
C PRO A 974 22.96 27.73 10.22
N GLU A 975 23.87 28.15 9.34
CA GLU A 975 24.43 27.32 8.25
C GLU A 975 24.97 25.96 8.72
N GLY A 976 25.59 25.88 9.89
CA GLY A 976 26.14 24.62 10.44
C GLY A 976 25.12 23.61 10.95
N LYS A 977 23.83 23.96 11.01
CA LYS A 977 22.74 23.05 11.45
C LYS A 977 21.99 22.41 10.30
N ILE A 978 22.19 22.87 9.06
CA ILE A 978 21.56 22.29 7.87
C ILE A 978 22.34 21.02 7.50
N PRO A 979 21.67 19.87 7.27
CA PRO A 979 22.35 18.66 6.85
C PRO A 979 23.14 18.88 5.55
N SER A 980 24.37 18.37 5.48
CA SER A 980 25.28 18.64 4.35
C SER A 980 24.79 18.12 3.00
N PHE A 981 23.87 17.16 2.99
CA PHE A 981 23.26 16.63 1.78
C PHE A 981 22.11 17.51 1.24
N CYS A 982 21.52 18.36 2.08
CA CYS A 982 20.45 19.27 1.68
C CYS A 982 21.06 20.42 0.84
N LYS A 983 20.86 20.36 -0.48
CA LYS A 983 21.33 21.36 -1.45
C LYS A 983 20.20 22.31 -1.87
N GLN A 984 20.52 23.24 -2.78
CA GLN A 984 19.53 24.09 -3.44
C GLN A 984 18.39 23.24 -4.04
N GLY A 985 17.14 23.63 -3.78
CA GLY A 985 15.94 22.90 -4.22
C GLY A 985 15.42 21.86 -3.22
N CYS A 986 16.14 21.58 -2.13
CA CYS A 986 15.62 20.79 -1.01
C CYS A 986 14.70 21.66 -0.12
N VAL A 987 13.58 21.06 0.29
CA VAL A 987 12.58 21.69 1.17
C VAL A 987 12.56 20.94 2.49
N LEU A 988 12.89 21.62 3.59
CA LEU A 988 12.74 21.03 4.92
C LEU A 988 11.30 21.20 5.38
N SER A 989 10.68 20.15 5.89
CA SER A 989 9.31 20.19 6.40
C SER A 989 9.21 19.80 7.86
N GLY A 990 8.18 20.30 8.52
CA GLY A 990 7.83 19.97 9.90
C GLY A 990 6.62 20.74 10.35
N SER A 991 6.58 21.14 11.62
CA SER A 991 5.43 21.80 12.21
C SER A 991 5.80 22.92 13.17
N LEU A 992 4.90 23.89 13.26
CA LEU A 992 4.87 24.93 14.28
C LEU A 992 3.76 24.61 15.28
N THR A 993 4.13 24.61 16.56
CA THR A 993 3.22 24.42 17.69
C THR A 993 3.27 25.67 18.55
N ILE A 994 2.14 26.35 18.74
CA ILE A 994 2.09 27.64 19.47
C ILE A 994 1.61 27.46 20.91
N ILE A 995 0.71 26.52 21.15
CA ILE A 995 -0.04 26.41 22.40
C ILE A 995 0.77 25.63 23.44
N LYS A 996 0.76 26.12 24.68
CA LYS A 996 1.39 25.44 25.83
C LYS A 996 0.45 24.39 26.46
N ASP A 997 -0.85 24.69 26.52
CA ASP A 997 -1.84 23.80 27.10
C ASP A 997 -1.78 22.40 26.44
N PRO A 998 -1.66 21.30 27.21
CA PRO A 998 -1.56 19.96 26.66
C PRO A 998 -2.72 19.58 25.72
N THR A 999 -3.93 20.03 26.02
CA THR A 999 -5.13 19.74 25.22
C THR A 999 -5.02 20.37 23.83
N GLY A 1000 -4.76 21.68 23.76
CA GLY A 1000 -4.57 22.39 22.50
C GLY A 1000 -3.28 22.01 21.76
N LYS A 1001 -2.19 21.75 22.49
CA LYS A 1001 -0.89 21.35 21.91
C LYS A 1001 -0.99 20.06 21.08
N SER A 1002 -1.87 19.14 21.49
CA SER A 1002 -2.06 17.86 20.80
C SER A 1002 -2.80 17.97 19.46
N VAL A 1003 -3.65 18.99 19.28
CA VAL A 1003 -4.57 19.09 18.14
C VAL A 1003 -4.33 20.31 17.24
N VAL A 1004 -3.57 21.31 17.69
CA VAL A 1004 -3.24 22.51 16.91
C VAL A 1004 -1.77 22.48 16.51
N ASN A 1005 -1.52 21.99 15.31
CA ASN A 1005 -0.19 21.98 14.69
C ASN A 1005 -0.30 22.59 13.28
N THR A 1006 0.55 23.56 12.98
CA THR A 1006 0.58 24.18 11.64
C THR A 1006 1.73 23.60 10.84
N PRO A 1007 1.51 23.02 9.65
CA PRO A 1007 2.60 22.52 8.81
C PRO A 1007 3.52 23.66 8.36
N VAL A 1008 4.82 23.37 8.24
CA VAL A 1008 5.82 24.34 7.81
C VAL A 1008 6.70 23.76 6.71
N SER A 1009 7.06 24.59 5.74
CA SER A 1009 7.96 24.29 4.63
C SER A 1009 9.03 25.37 4.54
N TYR A 1010 10.27 24.96 4.77
CA TYR A 1010 11.45 25.81 4.73
C TYR A 1010 12.24 25.53 3.46
N ASN A 1011 12.20 26.47 2.52
CA ASN A 1011 12.87 26.38 1.23
C ASN A 1011 14.32 26.84 1.37
N LEU A 1012 15.26 26.00 0.94
CA LEU A 1012 16.68 26.36 0.92
C LEU A 1012 16.97 27.24 -0.30
N SER A 1013 17.36 28.49 -0.04
CA SER A 1013 17.73 29.46 -1.08
C SER A 1013 19.16 29.25 -1.60
N SER A 1014 19.44 29.77 -2.80
CA SER A 1014 20.72 29.63 -3.53
C SER A 1014 21.95 30.25 -2.85
N ILE A 1015 21.77 30.96 -1.73
CA ILE A 1015 22.87 31.67 -1.05
C ILE A 1015 23.64 30.71 -0.10
N CYS A 1016 23.11 29.53 0.19
CA CYS A 1016 23.83 28.46 0.89
C CYS A 1016 24.81 27.70 -0.03
N SER A 1017 25.52 28.40 -0.92
CA SER A 1017 26.79 27.87 -1.40
C SER A 1017 27.78 28.08 -0.27
N GLY A 1018 28.06 27.00 0.48
CA GLY A 1018 29.24 26.97 1.34
C GLY A 1018 30.40 27.56 0.58
N LYS A 1019 31.21 28.40 1.26
CA LYS A 1019 32.44 29.02 0.75
C LYS A 1019 32.90 28.20 -0.43
N SER A 1020 32.81 28.75 -1.64
CA SER A 1020 33.46 28.14 -2.77
C SER A 1020 34.85 27.81 -2.26
N SER A 1021 35.12 26.53 -1.98
CA SER A 1021 36.46 26.06 -2.17
C SER A 1021 36.63 26.43 -3.62
N LYS A 1022 37.41 27.49 -3.86
CA LYS A 1022 38.04 27.65 -5.14
C LYS A 1022 38.72 26.29 -5.30
N LYS A 1023 38.05 25.35 -5.99
CA LYS A 1023 38.73 24.54 -6.97
C LYS A 1023 39.47 25.60 -7.74
N LYS A 1024 40.73 25.81 -7.35
CA LYS A 1024 41.72 26.35 -8.26
C LYS A 1024 41.42 25.53 -9.51
N SER A 1025 40.94 26.19 -10.55
CA SER A 1025 41.21 25.71 -11.89
C SER A 1025 42.65 25.22 -11.84
N PRO A 1026 42.96 23.99 -12.29
CA PRO A 1026 44.34 23.65 -12.50
C PRO A 1026 44.86 24.79 -13.35
N LYS A 1027 45.77 25.61 -12.80
CA LYS A 1027 46.61 26.40 -13.68
C LYS A 1027 47.20 25.36 -14.62
N PRO A 1028 47.17 25.55 -15.94
CA PRO A 1028 47.98 24.73 -16.82
C PRO A 1028 49.38 24.81 -16.22
N LYS A 1029 49.87 23.69 -15.70
CA LYS A 1029 51.31 23.60 -15.47
C LYS A 1029 51.85 23.49 -16.88
N ASP A 1030 52.34 24.59 -17.43
CA ASP A 1030 53.08 24.66 -18.69
C ASP A 1030 54.45 23.95 -18.57
N ASN A 1031 54.49 22.82 -17.87
CA ASN A 1031 55.61 21.90 -17.69
C ASN A 1031 55.06 20.56 -17.16
N GLN A 1032 54.04 19.98 -17.81
CA GLN A 1032 53.79 18.54 -17.64
C GLN A 1032 54.95 17.81 -18.33
N THR A 1033 55.68 16.99 -17.57
CA THR A 1033 56.71 16.11 -18.15
C THR A 1033 56.05 15.07 -19.05
N THR A 1034 56.77 14.56 -20.05
CA THR A 1034 56.30 13.48 -20.94
C THR A 1034 55.77 12.26 -20.19
N GLU A 1035 56.25 12.04 -18.96
CA GLU A 1035 55.79 11.00 -18.02
C GLU A 1035 54.39 11.25 -17.44
N GLU A 1036 54.01 12.49 -17.11
CA GLU A 1036 52.69 12.81 -16.53
C GLU A 1036 51.57 12.59 -17.57
N LEU A 1037 51.80 12.98 -18.83
CA LEU A 1037 50.91 12.69 -19.96
C LEU A 1037 50.82 11.18 -20.27
N LEU A 1038 51.92 10.44 -20.04
CA LEU A 1038 51.96 8.98 -20.19
C LEU A 1038 51.06 8.28 -19.16
N VAL A 1039 51.11 8.73 -17.89
CA VAL A 1039 50.28 8.18 -16.81
C VAL A 1039 48.80 8.51 -17.05
N GLU A 1040 48.48 9.71 -17.51
CA GLU A 1040 47.11 10.11 -17.87
C GLU A 1040 46.57 9.33 -19.09
N PHE A 1041 47.43 9.04 -20.07
CA PHE A 1041 47.12 8.18 -21.21
C PHE A 1041 46.92 6.70 -20.81
N LEU A 1042 47.78 6.14 -19.95
CA LEU A 1042 47.63 4.76 -19.44
C LEU A 1042 46.36 4.56 -18.59
N LEU A 1043 45.86 5.63 -17.97
CA LEU A 1043 44.59 5.59 -17.22
C LEU A 1043 43.34 5.61 -18.12
N THR A 1044 43.46 5.95 -19.41
CA THR A 1044 42.32 6.11 -20.35
C THR A 1044 42.21 4.99 -21.39
N GLN A 1045 43.19 4.09 -21.51
CA GLN A 1045 43.17 2.98 -22.47
C GLN A 1045 42.42 1.74 -21.94
N ASN A 1046 41.83 0.98 -22.86
CA ASN A 1046 41.03 -0.21 -22.56
C ASN A 1046 41.96 -1.37 -22.12
N LYS A 1047 41.86 -1.80 -20.86
CA LYS A 1047 42.89 -2.58 -20.14
C LYS A 1047 42.91 -4.10 -20.43
N ASP A 1048 42.23 -4.56 -21.48
CA ASP A 1048 41.94 -5.99 -21.70
C ASP A 1048 42.42 -6.53 -23.08
N SER A 1049 43.30 -5.83 -23.81
CA SER A 1049 43.88 -6.35 -25.07
C SER A 1049 45.32 -6.86 -24.88
N ASN A 1050 45.68 -7.96 -25.57
CA ASN A 1050 47.08 -8.46 -25.62
C ASN A 1050 48.05 -7.39 -26.16
N GLU A 1051 47.58 -6.52 -27.04
CA GLU A 1051 48.34 -5.36 -27.55
C GLU A 1051 48.71 -4.37 -26.43
N TYR A 1052 47.84 -4.18 -25.43
CA TYR A 1052 48.11 -3.33 -24.28
C TYR A 1052 49.20 -3.93 -23.37
N LEU A 1053 49.22 -5.26 -23.21
CA LEU A 1053 50.25 -5.96 -22.47
C LEU A 1053 51.63 -5.85 -23.16
N GLU A 1054 51.70 -6.09 -24.47
CA GLU A 1054 52.93 -5.91 -25.25
C GLU A 1054 53.45 -4.46 -25.20
N TYR A 1055 52.54 -3.49 -25.27
CA TYR A 1055 52.88 -2.07 -25.15
C TYR A 1055 53.42 -1.70 -23.76
N LEU A 1056 52.83 -2.22 -22.68
CA LEU A 1056 53.34 -2.03 -21.31
C LEU A 1056 54.72 -2.68 -21.11
N ILE A 1057 54.98 -3.81 -21.77
CA ILE A 1057 56.30 -4.48 -21.75
C ILE A 1057 57.36 -3.60 -22.45
N ASP A 1058 57.06 -3.07 -23.64
CA ASP A 1058 57.96 -2.15 -24.37
C ASP A 1058 58.23 -0.86 -23.57
N LEU A 1059 57.18 -0.30 -22.95
CA LEU A 1059 57.29 0.89 -22.11
C LEU A 1059 58.13 0.66 -20.85
N ASN A 1060 57.93 -0.46 -20.16
CA ASN A 1060 58.74 -0.83 -19.00
C ASN A 1060 60.21 -1.06 -19.37
N GLY A 1061 60.48 -1.55 -20.59
CA GLY A 1061 61.83 -1.65 -21.15
C GLY A 1061 62.48 -0.31 -21.48
N LYS A 1062 61.70 0.68 -21.95
CA LYS A 1062 62.19 2.04 -22.27
C LYS A 1062 62.44 2.92 -21.03
N TYR A 1063 61.67 2.72 -19.96
CA TYR A 1063 61.75 3.53 -18.73
C TYR A 1063 61.93 2.67 -17.45
N PRO A 1064 63.02 1.90 -17.33
CA PRO A 1064 63.17 0.89 -16.26
C PRO A 1064 63.40 1.48 -14.84
N GLU A 1065 63.92 2.70 -14.75
CA GLU A 1065 64.43 3.31 -13.52
C GLU A 1065 63.44 4.25 -12.79
N SER A 1066 62.26 4.61 -13.35
CA SER A 1066 61.54 5.80 -12.83
C SER A 1066 60.01 5.82 -12.80
N ASN A 1067 59.27 4.76 -13.15
CA ASN A 1067 57.80 4.85 -13.13
C ASN A 1067 57.07 3.68 -12.44
N PHE A 1068 56.77 3.87 -11.15
CA PHE A 1068 55.95 2.96 -10.33
C PHE A 1068 54.57 2.66 -10.93
N HIS A 1069 53.98 3.61 -11.67
CA HIS A 1069 52.68 3.41 -12.30
C HIS A 1069 52.73 2.42 -13.48
N ILE A 1070 53.83 2.39 -14.25
CA ILE A 1070 53.99 1.44 -15.36
C ILE A 1070 54.13 0.03 -14.82
N LYS A 1071 55.01 -0.16 -13.82
CA LYS A 1071 55.22 -1.46 -13.15
C LYS A 1071 53.93 -1.96 -12.49
N LEU A 1072 53.17 -1.08 -11.84
CA LEU A 1072 51.89 -1.45 -11.23
C LEU A 1072 50.84 -1.86 -12.28
N ASN A 1073 50.67 -1.11 -13.38
CA ASN A 1073 49.74 -1.48 -14.44
C ASN A 1073 50.15 -2.79 -15.13
N LEU A 1074 51.45 -3.03 -15.31
CA LEU A 1074 51.98 -4.29 -15.84
C LEU A 1074 51.64 -5.46 -14.90
N CYS A 1075 51.86 -5.31 -13.59
CA CYS A 1075 51.48 -6.32 -12.61
C CYS A 1075 49.96 -6.59 -12.59
N GLN A 1076 49.12 -5.54 -12.64
CA GLN A 1076 47.67 -5.68 -12.70
C GLN A 1076 47.19 -6.39 -13.97
N THR A 1077 47.86 -6.16 -15.10
CA THR A 1077 47.51 -6.79 -16.38
C THR A 1077 47.94 -8.26 -16.38
N TYR A 1078 49.15 -8.59 -15.89
CA TYR A 1078 49.58 -9.98 -15.73
C TYR A 1078 48.66 -10.79 -14.78
N LEU A 1079 48.20 -10.19 -13.68
CA LEU A 1079 47.27 -10.86 -12.76
C LEU A 1079 45.95 -11.28 -13.41
N LYS A 1080 45.49 -10.57 -14.45
CA LYS A 1080 44.25 -10.90 -15.18
C LYS A 1080 44.39 -12.06 -16.16
N THR A 1081 45.61 -12.44 -16.53
CA THR A 1081 45.85 -13.47 -17.57
C THR A 1081 45.64 -14.90 -17.08
N GLU A 1082 45.53 -15.11 -15.78
CA GLU A 1082 45.31 -16.42 -15.15
C GLU A 1082 46.35 -17.52 -15.48
N GLU A 1083 47.56 -17.13 -15.88
CA GLU A 1083 48.68 -18.04 -16.18
C GLU A 1083 49.74 -18.02 -15.07
N GLU A 1084 50.21 -19.21 -14.66
CA GLU A 1084 51.22 -19.36 -13.59
C GLU A 1084 52.53 -18.59 -13.89
N ASP A 1085 53.01 -18.65 -15.14
CA ASP A 1085 54.22 -17.93 -15.58
C ASP A 1085 54.07 -16.42 -15.44
N ASN A 1086 52.86 -15.88 -15.63
CA ASN A 1086 52.60 -14.45 -15.49
C ASN A 1086 52.52 -14.03 -14.01
N TYR A 1087 52.03 -14.90 -13.12
CA TYR A 1087 52.12 -14.68 -11.67
C TYR A 1087 53.58 -14.62 -11.18
N ARG A 1088 54.46 -15.49 -11.72
CA ARG A 1088 55.91 -15.44 -11.42
C ARG A 1088 56.53 -14.12 -11.88
N LYS A 1089 56.18 -13.62 -13.08
CA LYS A 1089 56.62 -12.30 -13.57
C LYS A 1089 56.16 -11.15 -12.67
N VAL A 1090 54.94 -11.20 -12.13
CA VAL A 1090 54.44 -10.20 -11.15
C VAL A 1090 55.34 -10.15 -9.92
N ILE A 1091 55.72 -11.32 -9.38
CA ILE A 1091 56.60 -11.41 -8.21
C ILE A 1091 57.98 -10.81 -8.53
N GLU A 1092 58.57 -11.12 -9.69
CA GLU A 1092 59.86 -10.56 -10.14
C GLU A 1092 59.82 -9.03 -10.27
N ILE A 1093 58.77 -8.49 -10.89
CA ILE A 1093 58.60 -7.04 -11.07
C ILE A 1093 58.50 -6.34 -9.73
N VAL A 1094 57.68 -6.85 -8.80
CA VAL A 1094 57.50 -6.23 -7.48
C VAL A 1094 58.77 -6.36 -6.63
N ASN A 1095 59.50 -7.48 -6.70
CA ASN A 1095 60.79 -7.64 -6.02
C ASN A 1095 61.87 -6.68 -6.55
N SER A 1096 61.76 -6.20 -7.80
CA SER A 1096 62.68 -5.20 -8.36
C SER A 1096 62.51 -3.79 -7.77
N ILE A 1097 61.42 -3.54 -7.04
CA ILE A 1097 61.09 -2.25 -6.45
C ILE A 1097 61.81 -2.12 -5.10
N LYS A 1098 62.76 -1.17 -5.01
CA LYS A 1098 63.48 -0.86 -3.75
C LYS A 1098 62.75 0.24 -2.97
N TYR A 1099 62.41 0.00 -1.71
CA TYR A 1099 61.85 0.99 -0.79
C TYR A 1099 62.39 0.79 0.65
N ASP A 1100 62.38 1.85 1.46
CA ASP A 1100 62.83 1.81 2.87
C ASP A 1100 61.63 1.63 3.83
N LYS A 1101 61.46 0.42 4.35
CA LYS A 1101 60.35 0.06 5.25
C LYS A 1101 60.28 0.94 6.51
N ASN A 1102 61.41 1.39 7.06
CA ASN A 1102 61.44 2.17 8.30
C ASN A 1102 61.01 3.63 8.07
N LEU A 1103 61.37 4.22 6.93
CA LEU A 1103 60.99 5.58 6.56
C LEU A 1103 59.48 5.70 6.29
N LEU A 1104 58.86 4.63 5.77
CA LEU A 1104 57.42 4.53 5.53
C LEU A 1104 56.61 4.50 6.85
N ILE A 1105 57.04 3.70 7.84
CA ILE A 1105 56.34 3.55 9.12
C ILE A 1105 56.38 4.86 9.93
N LEU A 1106 57.53 5.56 9.95
CA LEU A 1106 57.70 6.86 10.62
C LEU A 1106 56.80 7.97 10.05
N SER A 1107 56.37 7.87 8.78
CA SER A 1107 55.50 8.87 8.15
C SER A 1107 54.04 8.85 8.68
N LYS A 1108 53.61 7.76 9.34
CA LYS A 1108 52.28 7.58 9.93
C LYS A 1108 52.15 8.07 11.37
N GLU A 1109 53.26 8.19 12.10
CA GLU A 1109 53.23 8.74 13.46
C GLU A 1109 52.94 10.24 13.38
N LYS A 1110 51.78 10.67 13.92
CA LYS A 1110 51.43 12.09 14.04
C LYS A 1110 52.44 12.78 14.97
N ASN A 1111 53.51 13.31 14.41
CA ASN A 1111 54.33 14.32 15.07
C ASN A 1111 54.33 15.64 14.30
N GLU A 1112 54.04 16.68 15.08
CA GLU A 1112 53.85 18.08 14.74
C GLU A 1112 55.14 18.76 14.28
N LEU A 1113 55.68 18.44 13.11
CA LEU A 1113 56.71 19.28 12.49
C LEU A 1113 56.46 19.42 10.99
N ARG A 1114 56.34 20.68 10.56
CA ARG A 1114 56.04 21.15 9.19
C ARG A 1114 57.01 20.55 8.17
N ILE A 1115 56.54 19.57 7.40
CA ILE A 1115 57.13 19.20 6.11
C ILE A 1115 56.02 18.74 5.16
N ASP A 1116 55.21 19.67 4.65
CA ASP A 1116 54.04 19.34 3.82
C ASP A 1116 54.42 18.85 2.40
N ASP A 1117 55.58 19.23 1.87
CA ASP A 1117 56.03 18.84 0.51
C ASP A 1117 56.74 17.48 0.46
N ILE A 1118 57.38 17.03 1.55
CA ILE A 1118 57.96 15.66 1.64
C ILE A 1118 56.87 14.63 1.99
N LYS A 1119 55.86 15.02 2.78
CA LYS A 1119 54.71 14.13 3.07
C LYS A 1119 53.93 13.77 1.82
N ARG A 1120 53.67 14.72 0.91
CA ARG A 1120 52.79 14.51 -0.25
C ARG A 1120 53.40 13.58 -1.32
N LYS A 1121 54.71 13.70 -1.58
CA LYS A 1121 55.43 12.85 -2.53
C LYS A 1121 55.65 11.43 -1.97
N ASN A 1122 55.99 11.32 -0.68
CA ASN A 1122 56.14 10.02 -0.02
C ASN A 1122 54.80 9.30 0.15
N GLU A 1123 53.68 9.99 0.42
CA GLU A 1123 52.36 9.34 0.61
C GLU A 1123 51.80 8.75 -0.70
N GLU A 1124 52.02 9.38 -1.86
CA GLU A 1124 51.67 8.82 -3.18
C GLU A 1124 52.52 7.58 -3.54
N ASP A 1125 53.84 7.65 -3.32
CA ASP A 1125 54.76 6.51 -3.53
C ASP A 1125 54.45 5.35 -2.57
N ILE A 1126 54.09 5.64 -1.32
CA ILE A 1126 53.62 4.65 -0.31
C ILE A 1126 52.37 3.93 -0.82
N GLN A 1127 51.38 4.66 -1.32
CA GLN A 1127 50.15 4.06 -1.85
C GLN A 1127 50.42 3.20 -3.08
N LEU A 1128 51.38 3.57 -3.92
CA LEU A 1128 51.81 2.78 -5.08
C LEU A 1128 52.55 1.50 -4.67
N ILE A 1129 53.46 1.58 -3.69
CA ILE A 1129 54.16 0.42 -3.12
C ILE A 1129 53.16 -0.55 -2.49
N ILE A 1130 52.20 -0.06 -1.69
CA ILE A 1130 51.14 -0.90 -1.11
C ILE A 1130 50.35 -1.60 -2.22
N LYS A 1131 49.97 -0.89 -3.30
CA LYS A 1131 49.27 -1.51 -4.45
C LYS A 1131 50.12 -2.57 -5.16
N ALA A 1132 51.43 -2.37 -5.29
CA ALA A 1132 52.34 -3.35 -5.90
C ALA A 1132 52.52 -4.60 -5.02
N LEU A 1133 52.70 -4.42 -3.70
CA LEU A 1133 52.77 -5.52 -2.73
C LEU A 1133 51.48 -6.34 -2.69
N LYS A 1134 50.31 -5.69 -2.82
CA LYS A 1134 49.02 -6.39 -2.99
C LYS A 1134 48.96 -7.24 -4.26
N CYS A 1135 49.57 -6.79 -5.36
CA CYS A 1135 49.67 -7.57 -6.59
C CYS A 1135 50.55 -8.81 -6.38
N LYS A 1136 51.72 -8.64 -5.73
CA LYS A 1136 52.60 -9.76 -5.35
C LYS A 1136 51.88 -10.76 -4.45
N PHE A 1137 51.13 -10.28 -3.46
CA PHE A 1137 50.34 -11.12 -2.56
C PHE A 1137 49.32 -11.96 -3.33
N SER A 1138 48.58 -11.33 -4.25
CA SER A 1138 47.59 -12.03 -5.07
C SER A 1138 48.23 -13.10 -5.95
N ALA A 1139 49.38 -12.80 -6.58
CA ALA A 1139 50.12 -13.75 -7.42
C ALA A 1139 50.60 -14.97 -6.62
N ILE A 1140 51.20 -14.77 -5.43
CA ILE A 1140 51.63 -15.86 -4.55
C ILE A 1140 50.43 -16.71 -4.12
N ASN A 1141 49.32 -16.06 -3.74
CA ASN A 1141 48.11 -16.77 -3.34
C ASN A 1141 47.53 -17.63 -4.48
N HIS A 1142 47.50 -17.13 -5.72
CA HIS A 1142 47.06 -17.92 -6.88
C HIS A 1142 47.97 -19.14 -7.15
N ILE A 1143 49.29 -19.00 -7.04
CA ILE A 1143 50.23 -20.12 -7.18
C ILE A 1143 49.99 -21.17 -6.08
N ASN A 1144 49.79 -20.72 -4.83
CA ASN A 1144 49.52 -21.61 -3.71
C ASN A 1144 48.18 -22.36 -3.85
N LEU A 1145 47.15 -21.73 -4.42
CA LEU A 1145 45.86 -22.38 -4.71
C LEU A 1145 45.97 -23.49 -5.76
N LEU A 1146 46.96 -23.42 -6.67
CA LEU A 1146 47.21 -24.44 -7.69
C LEU A 1146 48.04 -25.62 -7.18
N THR A 1147 48.63 -25.51 -5.98
CA THR A 1147 49.58 -26.48 -5.44
C THR A 1147 49.04 -27.14 -4.17
N PRO A 1148 48.77 -28.46 -4.15
CA PRO A 1148 48.41 -29.17 -2.93
C PRO A 1148 49.55 -29.08 -1.90
N ASP A 1149 49.22 -28.78 -0.64
CA ASP A 1149 50.17 -28.62 0.49
C ASP A 1149 51.23 -27.52 0.30
N ALA A 1150 50.87 -26.41 -0.36
CA ALA A 1150 51.75 -25.26 -0.57
C ALA A 1150 52.31 -24.69 0.74
N ASP A 1151 53.61 -24.35 0.75
CA ASP A 1151 54.26 -23.61 1.84
C ASP A 1151 53.74 -22.16 1.87
N LEU A 1152 53.05 -21.79 2.95
CA LEU A 1152 52.42 -20.49 3.13
C LEU A 1152 53.37 -19.44 3.73
N THR A 1153 54.61 -19.79 4.06
CA THR A 1153 55.56 -18.91 4.77
C THR A 1153 55.78 -17.58 4.03
N GLN A 1154 55.97 -17.62 2.70
CA GLN A 1154 56.13 -16.39 1.88
C GLN A 1154 54.86 -15.53 1.84
N LEU A 1155 53.68 -16.14 1.97
CA LEU A 1155 52.40 -15.43 2.00
C LEU A 1155 52.22 -14.73 3.37
N ASP A 1156 52.63 -15.39 4.45
CA ASP A 1156 52.57 -14.90 5.83
C ASP A 1156 53.51 -13.71 6.07
N GLU A 1157 54.77 -13.80 5.65
CA GLU A 1157 55.75 -12.70 5.73
C GLU A 1157 55.24 -11.45 4.99
N LEU A 1158 54.67 -11.64 3.80
CA LEU A 1158 54.14 -10.55 2.98
C LEU A 1158 52.87 -9.94 3.58
N TYR A 1159 52.02 -10.74 4.22
CA TYR A 1159 50.84 -10.25 4.93
C TYR A 1159 51.20 -9.39 6.15
N LEU A 1160 52.21 -9.81 6.92
CA LEU A 1160 52.77 -9.02 8.02
C LEU A 1160 53.32 -7.69 7.52
N GLU A 1161 54.11 -7.73 6.44
CA GLU A 1161 54.67 -6.51 5.85
C GLU A 1161 53.58 -5.54 5.38
N LEU A 1162 52.52 -6.04 4.74
CA LEU A 1162 51.37 -5.24 4.35
C LEU A 1162 50.63 -4.66 5.57
N SER A 1163 50.49 -5.43 6.64
CA SER A 1163 49.82 -5.04 7.89
C SER A 1163 50.57 -3.92 8.63
N ASP A 1164 51.91 -3.92 8.58
CA ASP A 1164 52.73 -2.81 9.10
C ASP A 1164 52.53 -1.52 8.27
N LEU A 1165 52.41 -1.68 6.94
CA LEU A 1165 52.41 -0.56 5.98
C LEU A 1165 51.04 0.05 5.71
N SER A 1166 49.93 -0.63 6.01
CA SER A 1166 48.57 -0.17 5.69
C SER A 1166 47.63 -0.23 6.89
N SER A 1167 46.55 0.54 6.89
CA SER A 1167 45.50 0.39 7.93
C SER A 1167 44.69 -0.90 7.66
N PRO A 1168 44.10 -1.51 8.70
CA PRO A 1168 43.35 -2.77 8.56
C PRO A 1168 42.25 -2.71 7.47
N GLY A 1169 41.50 -1.60 7.38
CA GLY A 1169 40.44 -1.43 6.38
C GLY A 1169 40.93 -1.28 4.93
N ASN A 1170 42.24 -1.10 4.70
CA ASN A 1170 42.84 -1.05 3.37
C ASN A 1170 43.42 -2.40 2.94
N LEU A 1171 43.33 -3.47 3.74
CA LEU A 1171 43.88 -4.79 3.43
C LEU A 1171 42.82 -5.87 3.27
N THR A 1172 41.54 -5.50 3.20
CA THR A 1172 40.40 -6.44 3.31
C THR A 1172 40.51 -7.65 2.38
N ASP A 1173 40.80 -7.46 1.09
CA ASP A 1173 40.91 -8.57 0.12
C ASP A 1173 42.09 -9.51 0.42
N GLN A 1174 43.21 -8.93 0.90
CA GLN A 1174 44.39 -9.70 1.30
C GLN A 1174 44.12 -10.48 2.59
N SER A 1175 43.45 -9.87 3.56
CA SER A 1175 43.03 -10.52 4.81
C SER A 1175 42.05 -11.68 4.54
N ILE A 1176 41.10 -11.51 3.63
CA ILE A 1176 40.17 -12.59 3.20
C ILE A 1176 40.96 -13.76 2.60
N SER A 1177 41.86 -13.46 1.66
CA SER A 1177 42.67 -14.47 0.98
C SER A 1177 43.61 -15.21 1.93
N HIS A 1178 44.24 -14.49 2.87
CA HIS A 1178 45.06 -15.05 3.95
C HIS A 1178 44.25 -16.01 4.84
N CYS A 1179 43.07 -15.58 5.29
CA CYS A 1179 42.17 -16.43 6.09
C CYS A 1179 41.77 -17.70 5.33
N LYS A 1180 41.49 -17.61 4.02
CA LYS A 1180 41.14 -18.76 3.19
C LYS A 1180 42.29 -19.75 3.03
N ALA A 1181 43.51 -19.27 2.78
CA ALA A 1181 44.70 -20.11 2.65
C ALA A 1181 44.95 -20.95 3.92
N HIS A 1182 44.67 -20.38 5.10
CA HIS A 1182 44.82 -21.04 6.41
C HIS A 1182 43.56 -21.78 6.92
N ASN A 1183 42.50 -21.92 6.10
CA ASN A 1183 41.22 -22.53 6.49
C ASN A 1183 40.50 -21.85 7.67
N PHE A 1184 40.72 -20.55 7.88
CA PHE A 1184 39.99 -19.71 8.85
C PHE A 1184 38.72 -19.12 8.21
N HIS A 1185 37.77 -20.00 7.92
CA HIS A 1185 36.58 -19.66 7.13
C HIS A 1185 35.63 -18.68 7.85
N ALA A 1186 35.48 -18.74 9.18
CA ALA A 1186 34.59 -17.82 9.89
C ALA A 1186 35.15 -16.39 9.94
N LEU A 1187 36.46 -16.22 10.07
CA LEU A 1187 37.11 -14.91 9.92
C LEU A 1187 36.97 -14.36 8.49
N ALA A 1188 37.12 -15.22 7.47
CA ALA A 1188 36.88 -14.83 6.09
C ALA A 1188 35.43 -14.36 5.87
N ILE A 1189 34.43 -15.08 6.42
CA ILE A 1189 33.02 -14.68 6.37
C ILE A 1189 32.81 -13.30 6.99
N LYS A 1190 33.36 -13.05 8.18
CA LYS A 1190 33.26 -11.73 8.84
C LYS A 1190 33.74 -10.59 7.95
N LEU A 1191 34.93 -10.75 7.36
CA LEU A 1191 35.52 -9.72 6.49
C LEU A 1191 34.71 -9.51 5.21
N LEU A 1192 34.14 -10.59 4.64
CA LEU A 1192 33.25 -10.51 3.48
C LEU A 1192 31.91 -9.83 3.84
N MET A 1193 31.38 -10.05 5.05
CA MET A 1193 30.18 -9.39 5.56
C MET A 1193 30.40 -7.90 5.84
N ASP A 1194 31.57 -7.50 6.31
CA ASP A 1194 31.92 -6.08 6.45
C ASP A 1194 31.96 -5.37 5.08
N ASN A 1195 32.35 -6.09 4.01
CA ASN A 1195 32.29 -5.59 2.63
C ASN A 1195 30.84 -5.48 2.09
N LEU A 1196 29.92 -6.35 2.52
CA LEU A 1196 28.50 -6.35 2.11
C LEU A 1196 27.79 -5.03 2.46
N GLU A 1197 28.18 -4.34 3.52
CA GLU A 1197 27.60 -3.05 3.92
C GLU A 1197 27.81 -1.92 2.87
N SER A 1198 28.72 -2.13 1.91
CA SER A 1198 29.07 -1.17 0.84
C SER A 1198 28.42 -1.46 -0.52
N GLY A 1199 27.77 -2.62 -0.69
CA GLY A 1199 27.07 -3.04 -1.92
C GLY A 1199 27.13 -4.55 -2.14
N SER A 1200 25.98 -5.22 -2.11
CA SER A 1200 25.88 -6.68 -2.29
C SER A 1200 25.96 -7.09 -3.77
N THR A 1201 26.71 -8.15 -4.07
CA THR A 1201 26.82 -8.74 -5.42
C THR A 1201 26.61 -10.25 -5.36
N VAL A 1202 26.13 -10.84 -6.46
CA VAL A 1202 25.95 -12.29 -6.60
C VAL A 1202 27.25 -13.05 -6.30
N LYS A 1203 28.39 -12.55 -6.78
CA LYS A 1203 29.71 -13.18 -6.58
C LYS A 1203 30.06 -13.26 -5.09
N LEU A 1204 29.88 -12.16 -4.36
CA LEU A 1204 30.17 -12.07 -2.94
C LEU A 1204 29.26 -13.01 -2.12
N HIS A 1205 27.97 -13.07 -2.47
CA HIS A 1205 27.00 -13.95 -1.83
C HIS A 1205 27.33 -15.44 -2.07
N SER A 1206 27.71 -15.81 -3.29
CA SER A 1206 28.15 -17.16 -3.65
C SER A 1206 29.42 -17.57 -2.89
N GLU A 1207 30.36 -16.64 -2.73
CA GLU A 1207 31.62 -16.87 -2.03
C GLU A 1207 31.40 -17.13 -0.52
N ILE A 1208 30.49 -16.37 0.11
CA ILE A 1208 30.08 -16.59 1.50
C ILE A 1208 29.37 -17.94 1.65
N THR A 1209 28.47 -18.26 0.71
CA THR A 1209 27.73 -19.54 0.69
C THR A 1209 28.67 -20.74 0.64
N GLU A 1210 29.72 -20.68 -0.18
CA GLU A 1210 30.75 -21.74 -0.24
C GLU A 1210 31.49 -21.91 1.08
N LEU A 1211 31.81 -20.79 1.77
CA LEU A 1211 32.47 -20.83 3.08
C LEU A 1211 31.57 -21.47 4.15
N TYR A 1212 30.26 -21.24 4.12
CA TYR A 1212 29.32 -21.93 5.00
C TYR A 1212 29.34 -23.45 4.80
N ARG A 1213 29.42 -23.93 3.55
CA ARG A 1213 29.59 -25.36 3.27
C ARG A 1213 30.90 -25.93 3.81
N LYS A 1214 32.01 -25.19 3.69
CA LYS A 1214 33.30 -25.61 4.28
C LYS A 1214 33.25 -25.72 5.80
N LEU A 1215 32.38 -24.95 6.46
CA LEU A 1215 32.10 -25.06 7.90
C LEU A 1215 31.04 -26.12 8.25
N ARG A 1216 30.51 -26.87 7.27
CA ARG A 1216 29.40 -27.84 7.43
C ARG A 1216 28.12 -27.21 7.93
N TRP A 1217 27.88 -25.95 7.59
CA TRP A 1217 26.64 -25.24 7.88
C TRP A 1217 25.72 -25.26 6.66
N ASP A 1218 25.43 -26.47 6.16
CA ASP A 1218 24.69 -26.68 4.90
C ASP A 1218 23.30 -26.01 4.96
N PHE A 1219 22.63 -26.02 6.11
CA PHE A 1219 21.34 -25.35 6.28
C PHE A 1219 21.37 -23.83 6.05
N ILE A 1220 22.52 -23.19 6.30
CA ILE A 1220 22.74 -21.76 6.01
C ILE A 1220 23.05 -21.58 4.52
N ALA A 1221 23.92 -22.44 3.97
CA ALA A 1221 24.27 -22.39 2.55
C ALA A 1221 23.04 -22.62 1.65
N ASP A 1222 22.23 -23.65 1.94
CA ASP A 1222 21.00 -23.96 1.22
C ASP A 1222 20.02 -22.78 1.29
N ARG A 1223 19.91 -22.13 2.46
CA ARG A 1223 19.13 -20.90 2.63
C ARG A 1223 19.57 -19.81 1.67
N ASP A 1224 20.87 -19.55 1.64
CA ASP A 1224 21.44 -18.47 0.86
C ASP A 1224 21.34 -18.73 -0.64
N GLU A 1225 21.43 -19.99 -1.07
CA GLU A 1225 21.24 -20.38 -2.47
C GLU A 1225 19.82 -20.13 -2.96
N TYR A 1226 18.79 -20.56 -2.23
CA TYR A 1226 17.42 -20.27 -2.69
C TYR A 1226 17.03 -18.80 -2.52
N HIS A 1227 17.66 -18.06 -1.58
CA HIS A 1227 17.48 -16.60 -1.47
C HIS A 1227 18.11 -15.83 -2.62
N SER A 1228 19.20 -16.33 -3.19
CA SER A 1228 19.95 -15.63 -4.24
C SER A 1228 19.04 -15.16 -5.38
N GLN A 1229 18.06 -15.96 -5.78
CA GLN A 1229 17.14 -15.65 -6.88
C GLN A 1229 16.14 -14.53 -6.53
N VAL A 1230 15.83 -14.36 -5.25
CA VAL A 1230 14.94 -13.28 -4.77
C VAL A 1230 15.73 -12.00 -4.51
N LEU A 1231 16.99 -12.13 -4.07
CA LEU A 1231 17.90 -11.01 -3.80
C LEU A 1231 18.51 -10.43 -5.08
N PHE A 1232 18.73 -11.26 -6.10
CA PHE A 1232 19.38 -10.87 -7.35
C PHE A 1232 18.54 -11.27 -8.57
N PRO A 1233 17.33 -10.70 -8.71
CA PRO A 1233 16.47 -11.04 -9.83
C PRO A 1233 17.07 -10.58 -11.17
N SER A 1234 16.91 -11.39 -12.21
CA SER A 1234 17.45 -11.08 -13.55
C SER A 1234 16.74 -9.88 -14.22
N LYS A 1235 15.44 -9.71 -13.91
CA LYS A 1235 14.54 -8.67 -14.41
C LYS A 1235 13.88 -7.94 -13.25
N TYR A 1236 13.40 -6.72 -13.51
CA TYR A 1236 12.45 -6.07 -12.59
C TYR A 1236 11.17 -6.90 -12.48
N ILE A 1237 10.45 -6.74 -11.38
CA ILE A 1237 9.18 -7.45 -11.20
C ILE A 1237 8.22 -7.04 -12.34
N SER A 1238 7.54 -8.02 -12.93
CA SER A 1238 6.47 -7.76 -13.90
C SER A 1238 5.22 -7.32 -13.14
N VAL A 1239 4.59 -6.22 -13.56
CA VAL A 1239 3.43 -5.57 -12.91
C VAL A 1239 2.39 -5.15 -13.93
#